data_AF-A0A7X7MNL4-F1
#
_entry.id   AF-A0A7X7MNL4-F1
#
_cell.length_a   1.000
_cell.length_b   1.000
_cell.length_c   1.000
_cell.angle_alpha   90.00
_cell.angle_beta   90.00
_cell.angle_gamma   90.00
#
_symmetry.space_group_name_H-M   'P 1'
#
loop_
_entity.id
_entity.type
_entity.pdbx_description
1 polymer ?
#
loop_
_entity_poly.entity_id
_entity_poly.type
_entity_poly.pdbx_seq_one_letter_code
_entity_poly.pdbx_strand_id
1 'polypeptide(L)'
;MMTRLHIRFLPALILLCAQAALAFLPPSDKQEGVTLRIEGFAEQSTPERFQAEKVPADQPLAFTVTLVNERAEPVGGTVKVWLNDDWQIVGDDAFTLAAEPGRSVSVSCTAKAKPSVLNALYPIHARLALTVGGRETLLHPIAIFDAVLPASAEAPAEPREIRLADGVLRLDANADRRVFTSQNGKPRELGVNFSGADAASGTHMSRDRMTRGGVERAGFAIHPPYRGGAGETWNDFRLALPAGKPAVLSFFTAIRDTSPTEPPSDGTEHKVFVTGADGKANEIFSRFSASKAWEPARVDLGAYAGQSVTLRLWTGPGPKGNTTCDQCYWGDPVVTVGTLPALADEEAWQALERTAVARARGALAKRFGAGPGAFRLDVRGQRFGAAVALGRQGLTDGVFAFSDGTRDLVYRGFACDIDGAPAGGVENGMPVLAVETRRGWRSWRVTHRIATPDGTVPVRATLWTEGGALRVAWDMPGVRRDRRGTPRFTRLSLGAAHLPVWRAYAGFGNVIENPGAFTLTGGGFNLSTRHVGADYTNGLSLVQACDIFPDRLVYAPETRRFALETHHDAAFFFVPSAQGAFAAARAYRDVCGFDKGPGLRALGGRMCIDQWGGDYREAAAGLSQAARYGVTDAVFVKHSWQRWGYDYRLPEIYPPAGGLEPFLEMRRAAEEAGMLFCPHDNYIDFYPDAEGYSYDHIVFNAEGKPTRAWYNKGRRAQSYRWLPHGFTPWMADNMRQMRDGFAPDSLFIDVFTAIAPFNYYDRAGVFYDKNATQQAWRDAFDTCRSILKRGSPMISEAGTDALIGSLDAGQADHFPASRWMKGVGEADRTP
;
A
#
# COMPACT_ATOMS: atom_id res chain seq x y z
N MET A 1 -52.34 -32.22 -14.82
CA MET A 1 -52.56 -32.58 -13.41
C MET A 1 -51.20 -32.85 -12.78
N MET A 2 -50.56 -31.82 -12.23
CA MET A 2 -49.45 -31.92 -11.25
C MET A 2 -49.03 -30.50 -10.89
N THR A 3 -49.39 -30.12 -9.68
CA THR A 3 -49.22 -28.83 -9.02
C THR A 3 -47.77 -28.67 -8.56
N ARG A 4 -47.11 -27.58 -8.95
CA ARG A 4 -45.81 -27.18 -8.39
C ARG A 4 -46.05 -26.45 -7.06
N LEU A 5 -45.62 -27.06 -5.96
CA LEU A 5 -45.67 -26.47 -4.62
C LEU A 5 -44.38 -25.66 -4.40
N HIS A 6 -44.49 -24.34 -4.37
CA HIS A 6 -43.43 -23.46 -3.87
C HIS A 6 -43.49 -23.42 -2.35
N ILE A 7 -42.54 -24.08 -1.67
CA ILE A 7 -42.33 -23.92 -0.23
C ILE A 7 -41.36 -22.76 -0.04
N ARG A 8 -41.89 -21.63 0.46
CA ARG A 8 -41.10 -20.53 1.04
C ARG A 8 -40.63 -20.99 2.42
N PHE A 9 -39.33 -21.21 2.61
CA PHE A 9 -38.75 -21.32 3.94
C PHE A 9 -38.54 -19.92 4.52
N LEU A 10 -39.26 -19.64 5.62
CA LEU A 10 -39.06 -18.50 6.50
C LEU A 10 -37.85 -18.79 7.40
N PRO A 11 -36.84 -17.90 7.54
CA PRO A 11 -35.84 -18.05 8.58
C PRO A 11 -36.41 -17.44 9.86
N ALA A 12 -36.84 -18.26 10.80
CA ALA A 12 -37.29 -17.83 12.12
C ALA A 12 -36.69 -18.72 13.19
N LEU A 13 -35.45 -18.41 13.59
CA LEU A 13 -34.94 -18.32 14.98
C LEU A 13 -33.40 -18.24 14.94
N ILE A 14 -32.88 -17.02 14.78
CA ILE A 14 -31.49 -16.67 15.11
C ILE A 14 -31.62 -15.45 16.02
N LEU A 15 -31.76 -15.63 17.33
CA LEU A 15 -31.97 -14.46 18.21
C LEU A 15 -31.47 -14.58 19.64
N LEU A 16 -30.62 -15.55 19.98
CA LEU A 16 -30.09 -15.66 21.35
C LEU A 16 -28.57 -15.49 21.52
N CYS A 17 -27.80 -15.30 20.42
CA CYS A 17 -26.38 -14.87 20.52
C CYS A 17 -26.06 -13.60 19.71
N ALA A 18 -27.04 -13.03 18.98
CA ALA A 18 -26.82 -11.87 18.11
C ALA A 18 -26.91 -10.51 18.84
N GLN A 19 -27.45 -10.45 20.06
CA GLN A 19 -27.76 -9.18 20.73
C GLN A 19 -26.51 -8.43 21.21
N ALA A 20 -25.50 -9.12 21.74
CA ALA A 20 -24.27 -8.44 22.16
C ALA A 20 -23.54 -7.80 20.96
N ALA A 21 -23.62 -8.41 19.77
CA ALA A 21 -22.85 -7.99 18.60
C ALA A 21 -23.40 -6.72 17.90
N LEU A 22 -24.44 -6.10 18.46
CA LEU A 22 -25.06 -4.88 17.94
C LEU A 22 -24.96 -3.69 18.91
N ALA A 23 -24.20 -3.81 20.00
CA ALA A 23 -24.15 -2.81 21.06
C ALA A 23 -23.60 -1.43 20.64
N PHE A 24 -23.05 -1.31 19.43
CA PHE A 24 -22.62 -0.03 18.85
C PHE A 24 -23.56 0.53 17.77
N LEU A 25 -24.39 -0.29 17.11
CA LEU A 25 -25.34 0.15 16.07
C LEU A 25 -26.74 -0.49 16.25
N PRO A 26 -27.67 0.22 16.94
CA PRO A 26 -27.48 1.50 17.63
C PRO A 26 -26.56 1.38 18.86
N PRO A 27 -26.04 2.49 19.43
CA PRO A 27 -25.19 2.48 20.64
C PRO A 27 -26.00 2.11 21.89
N SER A 28 -26.51 0.88 21.92
CA SER A 28 -27.49 0.36 22.85
C SER A 28 -27.29 -1.14 23.01
N ASP A 29 -27.15 -1.59 24.26
CA ASP A 29 -27.08 -3.00 24.61
C ASP A 29 -28.30 -3.36 25.47
N LYS A 30 -28.95 -4.49 25.15
CA LYS A 30 -30.19 -4.94 25.79
C LYS A 30 -30.08 -6.41 26.16
N GLN A 31 -30.25 -6.71 27.44
CA GLN A 31 -30.27 -8.07 27.97
C GLN A 31 -31.33 -8.18 29.08
N GLU A 32 -32.08 -9.29 29.10
CA GLU A 32 -33.03 -9.62 30.17
C GLU A 32 -34.04 -8.51 30.52
N GLY A 33 -34.47 -7.70 29.54
CA GLY A 33 -35.42 -6.59 29.74
C GLY A 33 -34.80 -5.31 30.33
N VAL A 34 -33.47 -5.24 30.41
CA VAL A 34 -32.71 -4.04 30.79
C VAL A 34 -31.94 -3.55 29.57
N THR A 35 -32.01 -2.24 29.31
CA THR A 35 -31.26 -1.61 28.20
C THR A 35 -30.38 -0.50 28.74
N LEU A 36 -29.10 -0.49 28.34
CA LEU A 36 -28.21 0.65 28.51
C LEU A 36 -27.91 1.23 27.13
N ARG A 37 -28.01 2.54 26.97
CA ARG A 37 -27.71 3.21 25.70
C ARG A 37 -27.00 4.54 25.89
N ILE A 38 -26.22 4.91 24.89
CA ILE A 38 -25.55 6.21 24.78
C ILE A 38 -26.32 7.04 23.75
N GLU A 39 -26.72 8.24 24.14
CA GLU A 39 -27.51 9.17 23.33
C GLU A 39 -26.66 10.40 22.96
N GLY A 40 -27.00 11.05 21.85
CA GLY A 40 -26.32 12.26 21.36
C GLY A 40 -25.47 12.08 20.11
N PHE A 41 -25.48 10.89 19.49
CA PHE A 41 -24.74 10.61 18.26
C PHE A 41 -25.66 9.98 17.20
N ALA A 42 -26.05 10.76 16.20
CA ALA A 42 -26.84 10.28 15.08
C ALA A 42 -25.92 9.70 13.98
N GLU A 43 -25.98 8.39 13.77
CA GLU A 43 -25.26 7.73 12.67
C GLU A 43 -25.99 7.94 11.33
N GLN A 44 -25.22 8.21 10.27
CA GLN A 44 -25.72 8.40 8.89
C GLN A 44 -25.10 7.40 7.89
N SER A 45 -24.57 6.28 8.37
CA SER A 45 -23.86 5.30 7.54
C SER A 45 -24.75 4.68 6.46
N THR A 46 -24.16 4.46 5.28
CA THR A 46 -24.75 3.70 4.18
C THR A 46 -24.11 2.30 4.09
N PRO A 47 -24.68 1.36 3.33
CA PRO A 47 -24.04 0.07 3.07
C PRO A 47 -22.62 0.17 2.48
N GLU A 48 -22.31 1.29 1.82
CA GLU A 48 -21.04 1.54 1.14
C GLU A 48 -20.04 2.33 1.99
N ARG A 49 -20.50 3.03 3.04
CA ARG A 49 -19.64 3.93 3.81
C ARG A 49 -20.11 4.15 5.25
N PHE A 50 -19.17 4.07 6.17
CA PHE A 50 -19.36 4.54 7.55
C PHE A 50 -19.41 6.07 7.63
N GLN A 51 -20.39 6.60 8.37
CA GLN A 51 -20.54 8.02 8.64
C GLN A 51 -21.07 8.26 10.06
N ALA A 52 -20.14 8.60 10.96
CA ALA A 52 -20.45 9.03 12.31
C ALA A 52 -20.76 10.54 12.39
N GLU A 53 -21.37 10.96 13.50
CA GLU A 53 -21.59 12.36 13.80
C GLU A 53 -20.26 13.11 13.98
N LYS A 54 -20.16 14.31 13.39
CA LYS A 54 -18.96 15.14 13.47
C LYS A 54 -19.00 16.01 14.71
N VAL A 55 -17.96 15.93 15.54
CA VAL A 55 -17.86 16.64 16.81
C VAL A 55 -16.64 17.55 16.81
N PRO A 56 -16.78 18.86 17.06
CA PRO A 56 -15.64 19.76 17.23
C PRO A 56 -14.79 19.35 18.44
N ALA A 57 -13.50 19.08 18.22
CA ALA A 57 -12.58 18.61 19.26
C ALA A 57 -12.14 19.74 20.22
N ASP A 58 -12.37 21.01 19.87
CA ASP A 58 -12.11 22.19 20.69
C ASP A 58 -13.25 22.54 21.65
N GLN A 59 -14.37 21.81 21.59
CA GLN A 59 -15.51 21.98 22.48
C GLN A 59 -15.66 20.77 23.42
N PRO A 60 -16.24 20.96 24.63
CA PRO A 60 -16.63 19.84 25.47
C PRO A 60 -17.60 18.92 24.74
N LEU A 61 -17.28 17.63 24.72
CA LEU A 61 -18.13 16.58 24.17
C LEU A 61 -19.19 16.21 25.22
N ALA A 62 -20.44 16.54 24.97
CA ALA A 62 -21.57 16.16 25.81
C ALA A 62 -22.26 14.90 25.25
N PHE A 63 -22.61 13.97 26.14
CA PHE A 63 -23.40 12.77 25.79
C PHE A 63 -24.22 12.32 26.99
N THR A 64 -25.27 11.52 26.74
CA THR A 64 -26.15 11.03 27.80
C THR A 64 -26.13 9.51 27.86
N VAL A 65 -26.00 8.95 29.06
CA VAL A 65 -26.17 7.51 29.28
C VAL A 65 -27.52 7.26 29.92
N THR A 66 -28.33 6.41 29.30
CA THR A 66 -29.70 6.10 29.73
C THR A 66 -29.85 4.62 30.05
N LEU A 67 -30.31 4.32 31.26
CA LEU A 67 -30.76 3.00 31.70
C LEU A 67 -32.29 2.92 31.54
N VAL A 68 -32.78 1.91 30.81
CA VAL A 68 -34.21 1.63 30.64
C VAL A 68 -34.52 0.29 31.30
N ASN A 69 -35.52 0.28 32.18
CA ASN A 69 -35.99 -0.91 32.86
C ASN A 69 -37.37 -1.32 32.34
N GLU A 70 -37.45 -2.40 31.56
CA GLU A 70 -38.71 -2.98 31.10
C GLU A 70 -39.18 -4.14 32.01
N ARG A 71 -38.45 -4.42 33.10
CA ARG A 71 -38.77 -5.49 34.05
C ARG A 71 -39.80 -5.01 35.07
N ALA A 72 -40.37 -5.98 35.80
CA ALA A 72 -41.29 -5.74 36.91
C ALA A 72 -40.58 -5.44 38.25
N GLU A 73 -39.25 -5.58 38.29
CA GLU A 73 -38.39 -5.36 39.46
C GLU A 73 -37.49 -4.13 39.22
N PRO A 74 -37.13 -3.35 40.25
CA PRO A 74 -36.15 -2.29 40.10
C PRO A 74 -34.78 -2.86 39.70
N VAL A 75 -34.06 -2.14 38.86
CA VAL A 75 -32.70 -2.51 38.43
C VAL A 75 -31.76 -1.35 38.66
N GLY A 76 -30.54 -1.63 39.10
CA GLY A 76 -29.53 -0.61 39.28
C GLY A 76 -28.14 -1.19 39.43
N GLY A 77 -27.15 -0.34 39.19
CA GLY A 77 -25.75 -0.69 39.28
C GLY A 77 -24.85 0.48 38.93
N THR A 78 -23.54 0.25 39.06
CA THR A 78 -22.53 1.24 38.71
C THR A 78 -22.22 1.17 37.22
N VAL A 79 -22.40 2.29 36.55
CA VAL A 79 -21.94 2.52 35.17
C VAL A 79 -20.53 3.09 35.23
N LYS A 80 -19.62 2.51 34.46
CA LYS A 80 -18.32 3.09 34.13
C LYS A 80 -18.35 3.64 32.71
N VAL A 81 -17.92 4.88 32.50
CA VAL A 81 -17.76 5.49 31.17
C VAL A 81 -16.29 5.79 30.88
N TRP A 82 -15.87 5.59 29.64
CA TRP A 82 -14.53 5.96 29.18
C TRP A 82 -14.48 6.14 27.66
N LEU A 83 -13.42 6.77 27.20
CA LEU A 83 -13.03 6.89 25.79
C LEU A 83 -11.61 6.33 25.65
N ASN A 84 -11.03 6.44 24.46
CA ASN A 84 -9.62 6.11 24.28
C ASN A 84 -8.68 7.11 25.01
N ASP A 85 -7.38 6.87 24.86
CA ASP A 85 -6.30 7.64 25.43
C ASP A 85 -6.19 9.11 24.96
N ASP A 86 -6.95 9.55 23.96
CA ASP A 86 -6.96 10.93 23.45
C ASP A 86 -8.07 11.81 24.03
N TRP A 87 -8.95 11.23 24.83
CA TRP A 87 -10.03 11.95 25.48
C TRP A 87 -9.99 11.72 26.99
N GLN A 88 -10.61 12.62 27.73
CA GLN A 88 -10.71 12.53 29.18
C GLN A 88 -12.13 12.88 29.62
N ILE A 89 -12.75 12.00 30.40
CA ILE A 89 -14.01 12.31 31.09
C ILE A 89 -13.77 13.47 32.06
N VAL A 90 -14.67 14.45 32.03
CA VAL A 90 -14.68 15.58 32.95
C VAL A 90 -15.62 15.24 34.11
N GLY A 91 -15.07 15.19 35.33
CA GLY A 91 -15.81 14.75 36.52
C GLY A 91 -15.67 13.26 36.77
N ASP A 92 -16.67 12.67 37.41
CA ASP A 92 -16.69 11.24 37.74
C ASP A 92 -16.92 10.39 36.49
N ASP A 93 -16.05 9.41 36.28
CA ASP A 93 -16.15 8.43 35.20
C ASP A 93 -16.91 7.16 35.61
N ALA A 94 -17.40 7.12 36.86
CA ALA A 94 -18.25 6.08 37.39
C ALA A 94 -19.40 6.69 38.19
N PHE A 95 -20.63 6.23 37.95
CA PHE A 95 -21.83 6.72 38.63
C PHE A 95 -22.88 5.62 38.74
N THR A 96 -23.82 5.77 39.67
CA THR A 96 -24.88 4.77 39.88
C THR A 96 -26.15 5.18 39.14
N LEU A 97 -26.71 4.25 38.37
CA LEU A 97 -28.06 4.37 37.80
C LEU A 97 -28.97 3.36 38.49
N ALA A 98 -30.18 3.77 38.85
CA ALA A 98 -31.23 2.90 39.36
C ALA A 98 -32.55 3.31 38.72
N ALA A 99 -33.22 2.37 38.06
CA ALA A 99 -34.47 2.60 37.35
C ALA A 99 -35.59 1.70 37.92
N GLU A 100 -36.69 2.34 38.33
CA GLU A 100 -37.91 1.66 38.74
C GLU A 100 -38.55 0.89 37.57
N PRO A 101 -39.41 -0.12 37.84
CA PRO A 101 -40.14 -0.85 36.81
C PRO A 101 -40.82 0.05 35.79
N GLY A 102 -40.57 -0.18 34.50
CA GLY A 102 -41.14 0.60 33.39
C GLY A 102 -40.61 2.04 33.26
N ARG A 103 -39.54 2.41 33.99
CA ARG A 103 -38.94 3.75 33.96
C ARG A 103 -37.57 3.75 33.30
N SER A 104 -37.13 4.95 32.93
CA SER A 104 -35.79 5.22 32.44
C SER A 104 -35.12 6.27 33.31
N VAL A 105 -33.81 6.15 33.52
CA VAL A 105 -32.98 7.14 34.23
C VAL A 105 -31.77 7.46 33.38
N SER A 106 -31.42 8.74 33.31
CA SER A 106 -30.36 9.26 32.45
C SER A 106 -29.38 10.11 33.24
N VAL A 107 -28.10 10.03 32.87
CA VAL A 107 -27.03 10.90 33.39
C VAL A 107 -26.30 11.54 32.20
N SER A 108 -26.17 12.86 32.25
CA SER A 108 -25.35 13.61 31.29
C SER A 108 -23.88 13.53 31.69
N CYS A 109 -23.05 13.15 30.73
CA CYS A 109 -21.61 13.04 30.85
C CYS A 109 -20.94 14.10 29.98
N THR A 110 -19.69 14.45 30.30
CA THR A 110 -18.88 15.35 29.48
C THR A 110 -17.47 14.81 29.36
N ALA A 111 -16.89 14.93 28.17
CA ALA A 111 -15.48 14.64 27.91
C ALA A 111 -14.80 15.84 27.25
N LYS A 112 -13.47 15.92 27.39
CA LYS A 112 -12.63 16.89 26.69
C LYS A 112 -11.55 16.16 25.90
N ALA A 113 -11.24 16.70 24.72
CA ALA A 113 -10.12 16.20 23.93
C ALA A 113 -8.79 16.57 24.61
N LYS A 114 -7.80 15.68 24.48
CA LYS A 114 -6.41 15.94 24.86
C LYS A 114 -5.64 16.55 23.68
N PRO A 115 -4.45 17.13 23.90
CA PRO A 115 -3.63 17.68 22.81
C PRO A 115 -3.25 16.68 21.72
N SER A 116 -3.35 15.38 22.01
CA SER A 116 -3.06 14.28 21.10
C SER A 116 -4.19 13.96 20.11
N VAL A 117 -5.39 14.53 20.29
CA VAL A 117 -6.57 14.24 19.46
C VAL A 117 -6.31 14.52 17.98
N LEU A 118 -6.86 13.65 17.13
CA LEU A 118 -6.75 13.64 15.67
C LEU A 118 -8.11 13.85 15.01
N ASN A 119 -8.11 14.26 13.73
CA ASN A 119 -9.28 14.20 12.85
C ASN A 119 -9.61 12.73 12.49
N ALA A 120 -10.32 12.02 13.37
CA ALA A 120 -10.52 10.58 13.26
C ALA A 120 -11.72 10.08 14.11
N LEU A 121 -12.00 8.78 14.04
CA LEU A 121 -13.10 8.15 14.79
C LEU A 121 -12.70 7.88 16.25
N TYR A 122 -13.61 8.10 17.19
CA TYR A 122 -13.39 7.84 18.62
C TYR A 122 -14.57 7.09 19.25
N PRO A 123 -14.29 6.11 20.13
CA PRO A 123 -15.31 5.42 20.89
C PRO A 123 -15.68 6.15 22.18
N ILE A 124 -16.93 5.98 22.59
CA ILE A 124 -17.42 6.22 23.93
C ILE A 124 -17.98 4.90 24.43
N HIS A 125 -17.39 4.37 25.49
CA HIS A 125 -17.86 3.15 26.12
C HIS A 125 -18.66 3.50 27.38
N ALA A 126 -19.76 2.77 27.60
CA ALA A 126 -20.44 2.74 28.89
C ALA A 126 -20.65 1.28 29.28
N ARG A 127 -20.19 0.87 30.47
CA ARG A 127 -20.30 -0.50 30.98
C ARG A 127 -21.07 -0.51 32.27
N LEU A 128 -22.13 -1.32 32.33
CA LEU A 128 -22.94 -1.56 33.52
C LEU A 128 -22.90 -3.04 33.88
N ALA A 129 -22.45 -3.35 35.09
CA ALA A 129 -22.61 -4.67 35.70
C ALA A 129 -23.79 -4.61 36.68
N LEU A 130 -24.72 -5.56 36.56
CA LEU A 130 -25.83 -5.71 37.49
C LEU A 130 -26.14 -7.19 37.75
N THR A 131 -26.89 -7.48 38.81
CA THR A 131 -27.39 -8.83 39.09
C THR A 131 -28.87 -8.92 38.71
N VAL A 132 -29.21 -9.74 37.73
CA VAL A 132 -30.58 -10.01 37.28
C VAL A 132 -30.91 -11.47 37.57
N GLY A 133 -31.95 -11.72 38.39
CA GLY A 133 -32.38 -13.09 38.69
C GLY A 133 -31.29 -13.97 39.31
N GLY A 134 -30.37 -13.39 40.09
CA GLY A 134 -29.24 -14.09 40.70
C GLY A 134 -28.07 -14.38 39.76
N ARG A 135 -28.08 -13.88 38.51
CA ARG A 135 -26.99 -13.96 37.55
C ARG A 135 -26.38 -12.58 37.30
N GLU A 136 -25.07 -12.53 37.13
CA GLU A 136 -24.40 -11.30 36.68
C GLU A 136 -24.75 -11.05 35.21
N THR A 137 -25.17 -9.82 34.91
CA THR A 137 -25.49 -9.34 33.57
C THR A 137 -24.64 -8.10 33.29
N LEU A 138 -24.00 -8.08 32.12
CA LEU A 138 -23.13 -7.00 31.69
C LEU A 138 -23.68 -6.35 30.43
N LEU A 139 -23.95 -5.05 30.49
CA LEU A 139 -24.32 -4.23 29.34
C LEU A 139 -23.15 -3.34 28.94
N HIS A 140 -22.81 -3.29 27.65
CA HIS A 140 -21.68 -2.50 27.13
C HIS A 140 -22.00 -1.79 25.79
N PRO A 141 -22.92 -0.81 25.76
CA PRO A 141 -23.10 0.05 24.60
C PRO A 141 -21.85 0.88 24.29
N ILE A 142 -21.62 1.10 22.99
CA ILE A 142 -20.50 1.90 22.49
C ILE A 142 -21.02 2.89 21.45
N ALA A 143 -20.73 4.19 21.59
CA ALA A 143 -21.00 5.18 20.55
C ALA A 143 -19.69 5.53 19.82
N ILE A 144 -19.76 5.77 18.51
CA ILE A 144 -18.63 6.26 17.70
C ILE A 144 -18.97 7.65 17.16
N PHE A 145 -18.02 8.58 17.25
CA PHE A 145 -18.11 9.91 16.64
C PHE A 145 -16.84 10.23 15.82
N ASP A 146 -16.94 11.17 14.88
CA ASP A 146 -15.84 11.67 14.05
C ASP A 146 -15.36 13.01 14.62
N ALA A 147 -14.21 13.01 15.31
CA ALA A 147 -13.67 14.24 15.87
C ALA A 147 -13.13 15.15 14.76
N VAL A 148 -13.45 16.44 14.87
CA VAL A 148 -13.01 17.47 13.94
C VAL A 148 -12.22 18.50 14.73
N LEU A 149 -10.91 18.50 14.54
CA LEU A 149 -10.05 19.58 15.00
C LEU A 149 -10.49 20.89 14.33
N PRO A 150 -10.47 22.02 15.07
CA PRO A 150 -10.67 23.31 14.44
C PRO A 150 -9.66 23.47 13.31
N ALA A 151 -10.07 24.14 12.23
CA ALA A 151 -9.12 24.57 11.23
C ALA A 151 -8.03 25.37 11.94
N SER A 152 -6.78 24.91 11.85
CA SER A 152 -5.65 25.56 12.50
C SER A 152 -5.68 27.06 12.23
N ALA A 153 -5.78 27.87 13.29
CA ALA A 153 -5.62 29.32 13.22
C ALA A 153 -4.15 29.73 13.06
N GLU A 154 -3.20 28.79 13.30
CA GLU A 154 -1.85 28.98 12.78
C GLU A 154 -1.97 29.04 11.27
N ALA A 155 -1.63 30.21 10.72
CA ALA A 155 -1.40 30.38 9.30
C ALA A 155 -0.69 29.13 8.78
N PRO A 156 -1.11 28.55 7.64
CA PRO A 156 -0.43 27.41 7.08
C PRO A 156 1.06 27.73 7.10
N ALA A 157 1.85 26.91 7.80
CA ALA A 157 3.28 27.15 7.98
C ALA A 157 3.84 27.58 6.63
N GLU A 158 4.42 28.79 6.57
CA GLU A 158 4.88 29.37 5.31
C GLU A 158 5.59 28.28 4.52
N PRO A 159 5.15 27.96 3.28
CA PRO A 159 5.77 26.90 2.51
C PRO A 159 7.26 27.17 2.47
N ARG A 160 8.07 26.16 2.79
CA ARG A 160 9.52 26.33 2.87
C ARG A 160 10.00 26.97 1.58
N GLU A 161 10.65 28.13 1.67
CA GLU A 161 11.35 28.69 0.53
C GLU A 161 12.50 27.76 0.15
N ILE A 162 12.47 27.27 -1.09
CA ILE A 162 13.48 26.34 -1.59
C ILE A 162 14.56 27.15 -2.30
N ARG A 163 15.74 27.17 -1.71
CA ARG A 163 16.93 27.77 -2.33
C ARG A 163 17.48 26.82 -3.37
N LEU A 164 17.42 27.20 -4.64
CA LEU A 164 17.91 26.36 -5.72
C LEU A 164 19.42 26.49 -5.87
N ALA A 165 20.08 25.35 -6.05
CA ALA A 165 21.45 25.24 -6.51
C ALA A 165 21.48 24.66 -7.93
N ASP A 166 22.67 24.59 -8.54
CA ASP A 166 22.86 23.90 -9.83
C ASP A 166 22.31 22.47 -9.76
N GLY A 167 21.42 22.10 -10.68
CA GLY A 167 20.75 20.80 -10.68
C GLY A 167 19.27 20.87 -11.02
N VAL A 168 18.50 19.98 -10.40
CA VAL A 168 17.09 19.71 -10.72
C VAL A 168 16.25 19.75 -9.45
N LEU A 169 15.12 20.46 -9.50
CA LEU A 169 14.04 20.38 -8.53
C LEU A 169 12.75 19.89 -9.21
N ARG A 170 12.19 18.78 -8.72
CA ARG A 170 10.82 18.37 -9.05
C ARG A 170 9.80 19.06 -8.16
N LEU A 171 8.89 19.83 -8.76
CA LEU A 171 7.85 20.55 -8.01
C LEU A 171 6.80 19.60 -7.41
N ASP A 172 6.57 18.45 -8.04
CA ASP A 172 5.62 17.44 -7.60
C ASP A 172 6.17 16.44 -6.58
N ALA A 173 7.47 16.49 -6.25
CA ALA A 173 8.07 15.58 -5.28
C ALA A 173 8.75 16.32 -4.13
N ASN A 174 9.65 17.25 -4.45
CA ASN A 174 10.60 17.84 -3.50
C ASN A 174 10.31 19.30 -3.17
N ALA A 175 9.12 19.79 -3.55
CA ALA A 175 8.68 21.14 -3.24
C ALA A 175 7.39 21.20 -2.44
N ASP A 176 7.40 22.05 -1.41
CA ASP A 176 6.19 22.45 -0.71
C ASP A 176 5.38 23.40 -1.60
N ARG A 177 4.06 23.25 -1.55
CA ARG A 177 3.14 24.07 -2.35
C ARG A 177 1.94 24.52 -1.55
N ARG A 178 1.48 25.74 -1.77
CA ARG A 178 0.13 26.17 -1.34
C ARG A 178 -0.85 25.92 -2.46
N VAL A 179 -1.97 25.28 -2.15
CA VAL A 179 -3.01 24.98 -3.13
C VAL A 179 -4.18 25.93 -2.92
N PHE A 180 -4.66 26.49 -4.02
CA PHE A 180 -5.78 27.41 -4.01
C PHE A 180 -6.81 27.02 -5.06
N THR A 181 -8.04 27.44 -4.82
CA THR A 181 -9.14 27.42 -5.78
C THR A 181 -9.72 28.81 -5.93
N SER A 182 -10.27 29.14 -7.09
CA SER A 182 -11.10 30.34 -7.28
C SER A 182 -12.39 29.96 -8.00
N GLN A 183 -13.51 30.53 -7.56
CA GLN A 183 -14.79 30.48 -8.26
C GLN A 183 -15.40 31.87 -8.22
N ASN A 184 -15.90 32.37 -9.35
CA ASN A 184 -16.44 33.73 -9.48
C ASN A 184 -15.46 34.83 -9.00
N GLY A 185 -14.16 34.66 -9.28
CA GLY A 185 -13.10 35.58 -8.88
C GLY A 185 -12.81 35.62 -7.38
N LYS A 186 -13.33 34.69 -6.59
CA LYS A 186 -13.10 34.61 -5.15
C LYS A 186 -12.12 33.48 -4.83
N PRO A 187 -10.83 33.80 -4.58
CA PRO A 187 -9.85 32.81 -4.20
C PRO A 187 -10.10 32.26 -2.79
N ARG A 188 -9.85 30.97 -2.61
CA ARG A 188 -9.83 30.28 -1.32
C ARG A 188 -8.64 29.34 -1.27
N GLU A 189 -7.89 29.37 -0.19
CA GLU A 189 -6.80 28.44 0.07
C GLU A 189 -7.31 27.10 0.58
N LEU A 190 -6.75 26.00 0.05
CA LEU A 190 -7.00 24.64 0.53
C LEU A 190 -5.95 24.15 1.52
N GLY A 191 -4.78 24.80 1.55
CA GLY A 191 -3.70 24.57 2.49
C GLY A 191 -2.37 24.20 1.82
N VAL A 192 -1.33 24.05 2.66
CA VAL A 192 0.00 23.58 2.23
C VAL A 192 -0.05 22.08 1.94
N ASN A 193 0.50 21.70 0.79
CA ASN A 193 0.59 20.33 0.28
C ASN A 193 -0.75 19.59 0.18
N PHE A 194 -1.87 20.32 0.09
CA PHE A 194 -3.20 19.74 -0.09
C PHE A 194 -3.21 18.70 -1.22
N SER A 195 -3.75 17.53 -0.92
CA SER A 195 -3.92 16.40 -1.82
C SER A 195 -5.25 15.70 -1.51
N GLY A 196 -6.08 15.49 -2.52
CA GLY A 196 -7.41 14.94 -2.42
C GLY A 196 -8.46 15.77 -3.13
N ALA A 197 -9.73 15.48 -2.83
CA ALA A 197 -10.87 16.23 -3.32
C ALA A 197 -11.35 17.24 -2.28
N ASP A 198 -11.66 18.45 -2.71
CA ASP A 198 -12.33 19.46 -1.89
C ASP A 198 -13.84 19.33 -2.06
N ALA A 199 -14.55 19.12 -0.95
CA ALA A 199 -15.99 18.85 -0.99
C ALA A 199 -16.82 20.06 -1.47
N ALA A 200 -16.36 21.28 -1.19
CA ALA A 200 -17.11 22.51 -1.44
C ALA A 200 -17.09 22.91 -2.92
N SER A 201 -15.91 22.94 -3.53
CA SER A 201 -15.70 23.34 -4.92
C SER A 201 -15.74 22.16 -5.90
N GLY A 202 -15.57 20.93 -5.38
CA GLY A 202 -15.40 19.74 -6.21
C GLY A 202 -14.03 19.63 -6.84
N THR A 203 -13.10 20.56 -6.61
CA THR A 203 -11.74 20.43 -7.15
C THR A 203 -11.10 19.13 -6.67
N HIS A 204 -10.29 18.51 -7.52
CA HIS A 204 -9.39 17.44 -7.12
C HIS A 204 -7.96 17.86 -7.44
N MET A 205 -7.05 17.63 -6.50
CA MET A 205 -5.62 17.88 -6.67
C MET A 205 -4.87 16.71 -6.04
N SER A 206 -4.01 16.02 -6.79
CA SER A 206 -3.16 14.98 -6.24
C SER A 206 -1.83 14.89 -6.98
N ARG A 207 -0.85 14.24 -6.36
CA ARG A 207 0.38 13.81 -7.02
C ARG A 207 0.15 12.40 -7.55
N ASP A 208 0.41 12.16 -8.83
CA ASP A 208 0.14 10.87 -9.47
C ASP A 208 1.15 10.55 -10.58
N ARG A 209 1.13 9.30 -11.07
CA ARG A 209 1.81 8.86 -12.30
C ARG A 209 0.76 8.53 -13.35
N MET A 210 0.85 9.15 -14.52
CA MET A 210 -0.17 9.05 -15.55
C MET A 210 0.46 8.68 -16.87
N THR A 211 -0.18 7.77 -17.60
CA THR A 211 0.21 7.44 -18.98
C THR A 211 -0.64 8.23 -19.94
N ARG A 212 -0.01 9.05 -20.80
CA ARG A 212 -0.67 9.78 -21.88
C ARG A 212 0.11 9.55 -23.17
N GLY A 213 -0.59 9.18 -24.24
CA GLY A 213 0.07 8.79 -25.51
C GLY A 213 1.12 7.67 -25.36
N GLY A 214 0.90 6.72 -24.43
CA GLY A 214 1.82 5.59 -24.20
C GLY A 214 3.05 5.89 -23.32
N VAL A 215 3.21 7.13 -22.83
CA VAL A 215 4.34 7.51 -21.96
C VAL A 215 3.86 7.83 -20.54
N GLU A 216 4.42 7.14 -19.55
CA GLU A 216 4.18 7.42 -18.12
C GLU A 216 5.02 8.62 -17.66
N ARG A 217 4.39 9.60 -16.99
CA ARG A 217 5.07 10.72 -16.31
C ARG A 217 4.51 10.90 -14.91
N ALA A 218 5.34 11.33 -13.96
CA ALA A 218 4.90 11.73 -12.63
C ALA A 218 4.52 13.21 -12.64
N GLY A 219 3.58 13.64 -11.79
CA GLY A 219 3.18 15.03 -11.75
C GLY A 219 1.91 15.29 -10.96
N PHE A 220 1.17 16.34 -11.35
CA PHE A 220 -0.10 16.70 -10.70
C PHE A 220 -1.30 16.25 -11.52
N ALA A 221 -2.24 15.56 -10.88
CA ALA A 221 -3.60 15.34 -11.41
C ALA A 221 -4.53 16.40 -10.85
N ILE A 222 -5.21 17.13 -11.73
CA ILE A 222 -6.06 18.26 -11.35
C ILE A 222 -7.41 18.08 -12.01
N HIS A 223 -8.48 18.29 -11.26
CA HIS A 223 -9.79 18.61 -11.83
C HIS A 223 -10.19 20.00 -11.30
N PRO A 224 -10.40 21.01 -12.16
CA PRO A 224 -10.81 22.33 -11.71
C PRO A 224 -12.20 22.31 -11.01
N PRO A 225 -12.53 23.32 -10.20
CA PRO A 225 -13.82 23.45 -9.53
C PRO A 225 -15.02 23.27 -10.46
N TYR A 226 -16.01 22.50 -10.02
CA TYR A 226 -17.24 22.25 -10.77
C TYR A 226 -18.51 22.35 -9.92
N ARG A 227 -18.42 22.22 -8.59
CA ARG A 227 -19.55 22.40 -7.68
C ARG A 227 -19.72 23.87 -7.36
N GLY A 228 -20.90 24.41 -7.64
CA GLY A 228 -21.15 25.86 -7.49
C GLY A 228 -20.64 26.70 -8.67
N GLY A 229 -20.28 26.06 -9.79
CA GLY A 229 -19.84 26.70 -11.03
C GLY A 229 -18.39 26.37 -11.40
N ALA A 230 -18.02 26.70 -12.64
CA ALA A 230 -16.65 26.58 -13.11
C ALA A 230 -15.71 27.50 -12.32
N GLY A 231 -14.47 27.06 -12.17
CA GLY A 231 -13.45 27.81 -11.47
C GLY A 231 -12.07 27.25 -11.73
N GLU A 232 -11.08 27.76 -11.00
CA GLU A 232 -9.67 27.53 -11.29
C GLU A 232 -8.96 26.97 -10.06
N THR A 233 -7.86 26.25 -10.28
CA THR A 233 -7.02 25.68 -9.22
C THR A 233 -5.56 25.94 -9.54
N TRP A 234 -4.76 26.30 -8.55
CA TRP A 234 -3.33 26.48 -8.74
C TRP A 234 -2.49 26.05 -7.55
N ASN A 235 -1.22 25.77 -7.84
CA ASN A 235 -0.18 25.48 -6.87
C ASN A 235 0.85 26.62 -6.87
N ASP A 236 1.09 27.23 -5.71
CA ASP A 236 2.14 28.24 -5.50
C ASP A 236 3.35 27.62 -4.79
N PHE A 237 4.52 27.79 -5.39
CA PHE A 237 5.81 27.31 -4.89
C PHE A 237 6.72 28.51 -4.57
N ARG A 238 7.33 28.52 -3.38
CA ARG A 238 8.27 29.57 -2.99
C ARG A 238 9.70 29.14 -3.30
N LEU A 239 10.34 29.81 -4.26
CA LEU A 239 11.65 29.44 -4.78
C LEU A 239 12.61 30.63 -4.69
N ALA A 240 13.85 30.41 -4.27
CA ALA A 240 14.92 31.39 -4.41
C ALA A 240 15.86 30.94 -5.55
N LEU A 241 15.85 31.70 -6.65
CA LEU A 241 16.65 31.41 -7.85
C LEU A 241 18.07 31.97 -7.67
N PRO A 242 19.13 31.22 -8.02
CA PRO A 242 20.50 31.72 -7.90
C PRO A 242 20.80 32.80 -8.94
N ALA A 243 21.67 33.73 -8.58
CA ALA A 243 22.13 34.79 -9.47
C ALA A 243 23.08 34.25 -10.54
N GLY A 244 23.00 34.80 -11.77
CA GLY A 244 23.97 34.52 -12.84
C GLY A 244 23.94 33.10 -13.43
N LYS A 245 22.90 32.31 -13.14
CA LYS A 245 22.70 30.96 -13.66
C LYS A 245 21.40 30.89 -14.46
N PRO A 246 21.37 30.18 -15.61
CA PRO A 246 20.12 29.95 -16.32
C PRO A 246 19.20 29.07 -15.46
N ALA A 247 17.93 29.44 -15.39
CA ALA A 247 16.89 28.68 -14.71
C ALA A 247 15.72 28.47 -15.67
N VAL A 248 15.26 27.24 -15.84
CA VAL A 248 14.20 26.89 -16.79
C VAL A 248 13.21 25.96 -16.11
N LEU A 249 11.93 26.29 -16.20
CA LEU A 249 10.83 25.39 -15.88
C LEU A 249 10.49 24.55 -17.13
N SER A 250 10.54 23.24 -17.01
CA SER A 250 10.08 22.28 -18.03
C SER A 250 8.89 21.49 -17.50
N PHE A 251 7.92 21.19 -18.35
CA PHE A 251 6.75 20.38 -18.00
C PHE A 251 6.03 19.87 -19.25
N PHE A 252 5.03 19.02 -19.03
CA PHE A 252 4.13 18.50 -20.04
C PHE A 252 2.68 18.76 -19.62
N THR A 253 1.81 19.05 -20.58
CA THR A 253 0.37 19.21 -20.35
C THR A 253 -0.41 18.13 -21.10
N ALA A 254 -1.49 17.63 -20.50
CA ALA A 254 -2.45 16.75 -21.16
C ALA A 254 -3.77 16.74 -20.39
N ILE A 255 -4.84 16.20 -21.02
CA ILE A 255 -6.10 15.90 -20.36
C ILE A 255 -6.38 14.39 -20.35
N ARG A 256 -7.31 13.95 -19.49
CA ARG A 256 -7.71 12.52 -19.39
C ARG A 256 -8.35 12.02 -20.66
N ASP A 257 -8.29 10.70 -20.89
CA ASP A 257 -9.08 10.05 -21.93
C ASP A 257 -10.58 10.16 -21.62
N THR A 258 -11.40 10.21 -22.67
CA THR A 258 -12.86 10.22 -22.57
C THR A 258 -13.37 8.83 -22.95
N SER A 259 -14.17 8.19 -22.09
CA SER A 259 -14.79 6.92 -22.43
C SER A 259 -16.02 7.11 -23.34
N PRO A 260 -16.44 6.09 -24.11
CA PRO A 260 -17.58 6.22 -25.03
C PRO A 260 -18.91 6.59 -24.35
N THR A 261 -19.04 6.35 -23.04
CA THR A 261 -20.25 6.61 -22.24
C THR A 261 -20.23 7.97 -21.55
N GLU A 262 -19.17 8.76 -21.71
CA GLU A 262 -19.00 10.05 -21.03
C GLU A 262 -19.15 11.22 -22.02
N PRO A 263 -19.74 12.36 -21.60
CA PRO A 263 -19.68 13.58 -22.38
C PRO A 263 -18.22 14.05 -22.56
N PRO A 264 -17.86 14.61 -23.74
CA PRO A 264 -16.52 15.12 -23.97
C PRO A 264 -16.24 16.37 -23.14
N SER A 265 -15.03 16.46 -22.60
CA SER A 265 -14.45 17.70 -22.06
C SER A 265 -14.21 18.69 -23.20
N ASP A 266 -14.36 19.99 -22.93
CA ASP A 266 -14.00 21.05 -23.87
C ASP A 266 -12.53 21.49 -23.74
N GLY A 267 -11.74 20.79 -22.91
CA GLY A 267 -10.31 21.02 -22.67
C GLY A 267 -10.05 21.85 -21.42
N THR A 268 -8.77 22.14 -21.16
CA THR A 268 -8.37 22.92 -19.97
C THR A 268 -7.27 23.92 -20.29
N GLU A 269 -7.26 25.04 -19.60
CA GLU A 269 -6.19 26.03 -19.68
C GLU A 269 -5.10 25.75 -18.65
N HIS A 270 -3.84 25.86 -19.08
CA HIS A 270 -2.64 25.70 -18.27
C HIS A 270 -1.81 26.98 -18.37
N LYS A 271 -1.54 27.61 -17.23
CA LYS A 271 -0.79 28.87 -17.15
C LYS A 271 0.33 28.80 -16.12
N VAL A 272 1.40 29.53 -16.38
CA VAL A 272 2.49 29.74 -15.41
C VAL A 272 2.58 31.21 -15.10
N PHE A 273 2.54 31.54 -13.80
CA PHE A 273 2.82 32.89 -13.32
C PHE A 273 4.07 32.91 -12.45
N VAL A 274 4.78 34.03 -12.49
CA VAL A 274 5.86 34.31 -11.53
C VAL A 274 5.60 35.66 -10.86
N THR A 275 5.58 35.63 -9.53
CA THR A 275 5.56 36.84 -8.70
C THR A 275 6.95 37.07 -8.14
N GLY A 276 7.62 38.13 -8.61
CA GLY A 276 8.95 38.53 -8.17
C GLY A 276 8.92 39.62 -7.09
N ALA A 277 10.01 40.38 -6.99
CA ALA A 277 10.14 41.46 -6.00
C ALA A 277 9.12 42.61 -6.17
N ASP A 278 8.53 42.78 -7.36
CA ASP A 278 7.52 43.80 -7.65
C ASP A 278 6.13 43.47 -7.08
N GLY A 279 5.95 42.25 -6.55
CA GLY A 279 4.69 41.77 -6.00
C GLY A 279 3.60 41.50 -7.04
N LYS A 280 3.88 41.66 -8.33
CA LYS A 280 2.90 41.44 -9.41
C LYS A 280 3.02 40.01 -9.95
N ALA A 281 1.88 39.34 -10.12
CA ALA A 281 1.85 38.05 -10.80
C ALA A 281 1.97 38.26 -12.32
N ASN A 282 3.13 37.92 -12.87
CA ASN A 282 3.39 38.04 -14.30
C ASN A 282 3.09 36.69 -14.98
N GLU A 283 2.16 36.68 -15.94
CA GLU A 283 1.92 35.50 -16.79
C GLU A 283 3.10 35.35 -17.75
N ILE A 284 3.79 34.21 -17.67
CA ILE A 284 4.96 33.92 -18.51
C ILE A 284 4.74 32.73 -19.44
N PHE A 285 3.60 32.06 -19.30
CA PHE A 285 3.16 30.97 -20.18
C PHE A 285 1.65 30.78 -20.10
N SER A 286 1.03 30.47 -21.24
CA SER A 286 -0.37 30.06 -21.33
C SER A 286 -0.56 29.07 -22.47
N ARG A 287 -1.35 28.02 -22.22
CA ARG A 287 -1.73 27.01 -23.21
C ARG A 287 -3.11 26.44 -22.91
N PHE A 288 -3.96 26.41 -23.92
CA PHE A 288 -5.13 25.53 -23.95
C PHE A 288 -4.71 24.12 -24.38
N SER A 289 -5.16 23.08 -23.66
CA SER A 289 -4.92 21.69 -24.03
C SER A 289 -6.22 20.87 -24.05
N ALA A 290 -6.45 20.20 -25.18
CA ALA A 290 -7.43 19.13 -25.33
C ALA A 290 -6.76 17.78 -25.65
N SER A 291 -5.43 17.72 -25.55
CA SER A 291 -4.62 16.58 -25.98
C SER A 291 -4.72 15.41 -25.00
N LYS A 292 -4.84 14.20 -25.54
CA LYS A 292 -4.76 12.93 -24.78
C LYS A 292 -3.32 12.37 -24.73
N ALA A 293 -2.39 13.05 -25.38
CA ALA A 293 -0.95 12.78 -25.37
C ALA A 293 -0.19 13.95 -24.73
N TRP A 294 0.99 13.69 -24.16
CA TRP A 294 1.79 14.72 -23.51
C TRP A 294 2.28 15.79 -24.48
N GLU A 295 2.04 17.05 -24.16
CA GLU A 295 2.53 18.21 -24.91
C GLU A 295 3.64 18.92 -24.12
N PRO A 296 4.91 18.91 -24.58
CA PRO A 296 6.02 19.54 -23.86
C PRO A 296 5.93 21.07 -23.85
N ALA A 297 6.47 21.68 -22.80
CA ALA A 297 6.66 23.12 -22.69
C ALA A 297 7.93 23.43 -21.89
N ARG A 298 8.55 24.58 -22.20
CA ARG A 298 9.69 25.15 -21.47
C ARG A 298 9.48 26.64 -21.28
N VAL A 299 9.78 27.12 -20.09
CA VAL A 299 9.60 28.52 -19.69
C VAL A 299 10.89 29.01 -19.05
N ASP A 300 11.44 30.09 -19.59
CA ASP A 300 12.65 30.71 -19.06
C ASP A 300 12.33 31.51 -17.79
N LEU A 301 13.10 31.27 -16.72
CA LEU A 301 13.00 31.98 -15.45
C LEU A 301 14.19 32.95 -15.26
N GLY A 302 15.05 33.11 -16.26
CA GLY A 302 16.28 33.92 -16.18
C GLY A 302 16.05 35.39 -15.82
N ALA A 303 14.91 35.98 -16.20
CA ALA A 303 14.54 37.34 -15.82
C ALA A 303 14.39 37.53 -14.29
N TYR A 304 14.24 36.44 -13.56
CA TYR A 304 14.08 36.41 -12.10
C TYR A 304 15.32 35.85 -11.37
N ALA A 305 16.44 35.65 -12.08
CA ALA A 305 17.67 35.15 -11.47
C ALA A 305 18.13 36.03 -10.29
N GLY A 306 18.53 35.39 -9.19
CA GLY A 306 18.93 36.07 -7.95
C GLY A 306 17.76 36.53 -7.07
N GLN A 307 16.50 36.26 -7.44
CA GLN A 307 15.32 36.68 -6.68
C GLN A 307 14.65 35.51 -5.95
N SER A 308 13.99 35.85 -4.83
CA SER A 308 12.93 35.03 -4.24
C SER A 308 11.62 35.26 -5.00
N VAL A 309 11.06 34.20 -5.56
CA VAL A 309 9.85 34.24 -6.38
C VAL A 309 8.77 33.29 -5.86
N THR A 310 7.52 33.60 -6.18
CA THR A 310 6.43 32.64 -6.13
C THR A 310 6.15 32.16 -7.55
N LEU A 311 6.43 30.89 -7.82
CA LEU A 311 6.10 30.22 -9.07
C LEU A 311 4.72 29.57 -8.95
N ARG A 312 3.80 29.90 -9.86
CA ARG A 312 2.43 29.39 -9.86
C ARG A 312 2.18 28.49 -11.06
N LEU A 313 1.73 27.26 -10.82
CA LEU A 313 1.14 26.39 -11.84
C LEU A 313 -0.38 26.47 -11.74
N TRP A 314 -1.03 27.08 -12.73
CA TRP A 314 -2.46 27.40 -12.71
C TRP A 314 -3.22 26.61 -13.76
N THR A 315 -4.37 26.07 -13.36
CA THR A 315 -5.26 25.29 -14.20
C THR A 315 -6.67 25.87 -14.14
N GLY A 316 -7.30 26.05 -15.30
CA GLY A 316 -8.66 26.56 -15.44
C GLY A 316 -9.48 25.76 -16.45
N PRO A 317 -10.80 26.05 -16.52
CA PRO A 317 -11.70 25.40 -17.46
C PRO A 317 -11.35 25.72 -18.91
N GLY A 318 -11.88 24.93 -19.85
CA GLY A 318 -11.79 25.21 -21.27
C GLY A 318 -12.57 26.48 -21.70
N PRO A 319 -12.48 26.88 -22.99
CA PRO A 319 -13.05 28.12 -23.50
C PRO A 319 -14.56 28.28 -23.31
N LYS A 320 -15.33 27.19 -23.11
CA LYS A 320 -16.77 27.26 -22.86
C LYS A 320 -17.12 27.32 -21.37
N GLY A 321 -16.11 27.31 -20.49
CA GLY A 321 -16.32 27.26 -19.05
C GLY A 321 -16.98 25.95 -18.58
N ASN A 322 -16.85 24.87 -19.34
CA ASN A 322 -17.53 23.61 -19.05
C ASN A 322 -16.60 22.61 -18.37
N THR A 323 -16.62 22.54 -17.05
CA THR A 323 -15.76 21.63 -16.27
C THR A 323 -16.15 20.15 -16.30
N THR A 324 -16.99 19.75 -17.24
CA THR A 324 -17.38 18.35 -17.41
C THR A 324 -16.20 17.53 -17.90
N CYS A 325 -15.76 16.56 -17.09
CA CYS A 325 -14.67 15.64 -17.43
C CYS A 325 -13.28 16.30 -17.61
N ASP A 326 -13.07 17.48 -17.03
CA ASP A 326 -11.87 18.33 -17.15
C ASP A 326 -10.68 17.89 -16.29
N GLN A 327 -10.54 16.58 -16.04
CA GLN A 327 -9.34 16.11 -15.37
C GLN A 327 -8.12 16.30 -16.31
N CYS A 328 -7.15 17.07 -15.87
CA CYS A 328 -5.94 17.41 -16.58
C CYS A 328 -4.69 17.18 -15.74
N TYR A 329 -3.53 17.35 -16.39
CA TYR A 329 -2.26 16.91 -15.83
C TYR A 329 -1.12 17.87 -16.13
N TRP A 330 -0.29 18.11 -15.12
CA TRP A 330 1.06 18.66 -15.26
C TRP A 330 2.05 17.51 -15.11
N GLY A 331 2.62 17.02 -16.21
CA GLY A 331 3.63 15.97 -16.23
C GLY A 331 5.05 16.54 -16.09
N ASP A 332 5.88 15.91 -15.25
CA ASP A 332 7.26 16.27 -14.94
C ASP A 332 7.51 17.79 -14.78
N PRO A 333 6.81 18.48 -13.85
CA PRO A 333 7.03 19.89 -13.58
C PRO A 333 8.38 20.09 -12.86
N VAL A 334 9.41 20.42 -13.63
CA VAL A 334 10.81 20.47 -13.20
C VAL A 334 11.41 21.85 -13.38
N VAL A 335 12.01 22.39 -12.32
CA VAL A 335 12.91 23.54 -12.42
C VAL A 335 14.34 23.05 -12.52
N THR A 336 15.01 23.39 -13.63
CA THR A 336 16.43 23.12 -13.86
C THR A 336 17.22 24.40 -13.67
N VAL A 337 18.34 24.31 -12.95
CA VAL A 337 19.29 25.40 -12.75
C VAL A 337 20.66 24.99 -13.27
N GLY A 338 21.27 25.86 -14.06
CA GLY A 338 22.53 25.58 -14.73
C GLY A 338 22.36 24.69 -15.96
N THR A 339 23.43 23.99 -16.34
CA THR A 339 23.45 23.12 -17.52
C THR A 339 23.46 21.66 -17.08
N LEU A 340 22.45 20.90 -17.49
CA LEU A 340 22.40 19.46 -17.24
C LEU A 340 23.32 18.70 -18.20
N PRO A 341 23.87 17.54 -17.78
CA PRO A 341 24.57 16.64 -18.68
C PRO A 341 23.67 16.25 -19.86
N ALA A 342 24.23 16.28 -21.08
CA ALA A 342 23.52 15.80 -22.25
C ALA A 342 23.17 14.31 -22.11
N LEU A 343 21.96 13.94 -22.52
CA LEU A 343 21.54 12.55 -22.62
C LEU A 343 22.37 11.82 -23.70
N ALA A 344 22.54 10.52 -23.52
CA ALA A 344 23.12 9.68 -24.55
C ALA A 344 22.19 9.65 -25.78
N ASP A 345 22.75 10.00 -26.93
CA ASP A 345 22.11 9.80 -28.22
C ASP A 345 22.23 8.33 -28.68
N GLU A 346 21.59 8.01 -29.80
CA GLU A 346 21.56 6.63 -30.29
C GLU A 346 22.95 6.11 -30.68
N GLU A 347 23.84 6.96 -31.19
CA GLU A 347 25.21 6.57 -31.53
C GLU A 347 26.01 6.21 -30.27
N ALA A 348 25.92 7.03 -29.22
CA ALA A 348 26.52 6.77 -27.92
C ALA A 348 25.97 5.48 -27.30
N TRP A 349 24.67 5.25 -27.38
CA TRP A 349 24.06 4.01 -26.93
C TRP A 349 24.64 2.79 -27.65
N GLN A 350 24.63 2.80 -28.99
CA GLN A 350 25.16 1.68 -29.78
C GLN A 350 26.64 1.41 -29.50
N ALA A 351 27.45 2.45 -29.25
CA ALA A 351 28.85 2.29 -28.86
C ALA A 351 29.00 1.60 -27.49
N LEU A 352 28.16 1.97 -26.51
CA LEU A 352 28.12 1.32 -25.20
C LEU A 352 27.64 -0.13 -25.30
N GLU A 353 26.63 -0.42 -26.14
CA GLU A 353 26.16 -1.78 -26.40
C GLU A 353 27.25 -2.68 -26.98
N ARG A 354 27.95 -2.23 -28.02
CA ARG A 354 29.08 -2.96 -28.60
C ARG A 354 30.15 -3.25 -27.55
N THR A 355 30.44 -2.27 -26.69
CA THR A 355 31.41 -2.41 -25.60
C THR A 355 30.97 -3.44 -24.56
N ALA A 356 29.72 -3.37 -24.10
CA ALA A 356 29.16 -4.30 -23.13
C ALA A 356 29.12 -5.73 -23.69
N VAL A 357 28.67 -5.92 -24.93
CA VAL A 357 28.62 -7.24 -25.60
C VAL A 357 30.02 -7.83 -25.75
N ALA A 358 31.00 -7.04 -26.23
CA ALA A 358 32.37 -7.52 -26.38
C ALA A 358 32.96 -7.98 -25.04
N ARG A 359 32.70 -7.23 -23.96
CA ARG A 359 33.13 -7.60 -22.60
C ARG A 359 32.41 -8.84 -22.07
N ALA A 360 31.10 -8.98 -22.30
CA ALA A 360 30.33 -10.15 -21.90
C ALA A 360 30.86 -11.42 -22.59
N ARG A 361 31.00 -11.40 -23.93
CA ARG A 361 31.60 -12.50 -24.69
C ARG A 361 33.02 -12.81 -24.24
N GLY A 362 33.84 -11.79 -23.96
CA GLY A 362 35.18 -11.97 -23.41
C GLY A 362 35.21 -12.58 -22.01
N ALA A 363 34.20 -12.31 -21.17
CA ALA A 363 34.07 -12.88 -19.83
C ALA A 363 33.77 -14.39 -19.85
N LEU A 364 33.02 -14.85 -20.86
CA LEU A 364 32.75 -16.28 -21.08
C LEU A 364 34.04 -17.07 -21.28
N ALA A 365 34.98 -16.53 -22.06
CA ALA A 365 36.22 -17.21 -22.46
C ALA A 365 37.27 -17.28 -21.34
N LYS A 366 37.19 -16.42 -20.31
CA LYS A 366 38.21 -16.30 -19.26
C LYS A 366 37.80 -17.07 -18.00
N ARG A 367 38.77 -17.71 -17.34
CA ARG A 367 38.52 -18.53 -16.15
C ARG A 367 38.17 -17.70 -14.90
N PHE A 368 38.60 -16.42 -14.84
CA PHE A 368 38.30 -15.48 -13.75
C PHE A 368 38.28 -14.00 -14.21
N GLY A 369 37.26 -13.24 -13.77
CA GLY A 369 37.22 -11.76 -13.66
C GLY A 369 37.80 -10.93 -14.81
N ALA A 370 37.10 -10.88 -15.95
CA ALA A 370 37.57 -10.33 -17.24
C ALA A 370 37.79 -8.81 -17.33
N GLY A 371 37.95 -8.11 -16.20
CA GLY A 371 38.16 -6.66 -16.14
C GLY A 371 37.05 -5.97 -15.32
N PRO A 372 37.16 -4.66 -15.07
CA PRO A 372 36.09 -3.87 -14.47
C PRO A 372 34.78 -4.06 -15.24
N GLY A 373 33.70 -4.40 -14.52
CA GLY A 373 32.37 -4.58 -15.12
C GLY A 373 32.21 -5.82 -16.01
N ALA A 374 33.02 -6.87 -15.86
CA ALA A 374 32.86 -8.11 -16.63
C ALA A 374 32.89 -9.36 -15.73
N PHE A 375 31.90 -10.25 -15.91
CA PHE A 375 31.55 -11.32 -15.00
C PHE A 375 31.27 -12.62 -15.76
N ARG A 376 31.78 -13.75 -15.25
CA ARG A 376 31.41 -15.08 -15.76
C ARG A 376 30.34 -15.68 -14.86
N LEU A 377 29.27 -16.15 -15.47
CA LEU A 377 28.13 -16.77 -14.81
C LEU A 377 28.10 -18.26 -15.16
N ASP A 378 28.14 -19.12 -14.14
CA ASP A 378 28.01 -20.57 -14.28
C ASP A 378 26.60 -20.96 -13.79
N VAL A 379 25.65 -21.09 -14.71
CA VAL A 379 24.22 -21.32 -14.44
C VAL A 379 23.89 -22.80 -14.67
N ARG A 380 23.92 -23.62 -13.61
CA ARG A 380 23.60 -25.06 -13.66
C ARG A 380 24.27 -25.81 -14.83
N GLY A 381 25.57 -25.59 -15.01
CA GLY A 381 26.38 -26.21 -16.07
C GLY A 381 26.41 -25.46 -17.40
N GLN A 382 25.58 -24.43 -17.60
CA GLN A 382 25.69 -23.50 -18.72
C GLN A 382 26.59 -22.33 -18.34
N ARG A 383 27.38 -21.84 -19.31
CA ARG A 383 28.23 -20.66 -19.12
C ARG A 383 27.63 -19.47 -19.84
N PHE A 384 27.58 -18.35 -19.14
CA PHE A 384 27.24 -17.05 -19.71
C PHE A 384 28.30 -16.03 -19.32
N GLY A 385 28.50 -15.04 -20.17
CA GLY A 385 29.19 -13.81 -19.83
C GLY A 385 28.17 -12.73 -19.48
N ALA A 386 28.45 -11.94 -18.47
CA ALA A 386 27.72 -10.71 -18.17
C ALA A 386 28.69 -9.53 -18.10
N ALA A 387 28.27 -8.36 -18.56
CA ALA A 387 29.09 -7.16 -18.46
C ALA A 387 28.26 -5.89 -18.32
N VAL A 388 28.90 -4.85 -17.79
CA VAL A 388 28.37 -3.50 -17.66
C VAL A 388 29.36 -2.51 -18.26
N ALA A 389 28.90 -1.71 -19.22
CA ALA A 389 29.60 -0.54 -19.73
C ALA A 389 28.97 0.71 -19.10
N LEU A 390 29.77 1.56 -18.45
CA LEU A 390 29.26 2.79 -17.82
C LEU A 390 29.08 3.88 -18.88
N GLY A 391 27.96 4.59 -18.81
CA GLY A 391 27.76 5.84 -19.53
C GLY A 391 28.43 7.01 -18.82
N ARG A 392 28.14 8.24 -19.26
CA ARG A 392 28.70 9.46 -18.67
C ARG A 392 28.19 9.70 -17.25
N GLN A 393 26.98 9.24 -16.96
CA GLN A 393 26.33 9.29 -15.66
C GLN A 393 26.37 7.92 -14.94
N GLY A 394 27.24 7.00 -15.36
CA GLY A 394 27.49 5.74 -14.65
C GLY A 394 26.53 4.62 -15.05
N LEU A 395 25.83 4.04 -14.08
CA LEU A 395 24.88 2.94 -14.32
C LEU A 395 23.53 3.46 -14.85
N THR A 396 23.16 4.69 -14.52
CA THR A 396 21.86 5.27 -14.90
C THR A 396 21.73 5.44 -16.41
N ASP A 397 22.85 5.71 -17.10
CA ASP A 397 22.98 5.73 -18.56
C ASP A 397 23.97 4.66 -19.08
N GLY A 398 24.20 3.60 -18.30
CA GLY A 398 25.08 2.49 -18.66
C GLY A 398 24.37 1.40 -19.46
N VAL A 399 25.12 0.39 -19.90
CA VAL A 399 24.57 -0.78 -20.62
C VAL A 399 24.95 -2.08 -19.92
N PHE A 400 23.95 -2.91 -19.65
CA PHE A 400 24.11 -4.28 -19.18
C PHE A 400 24.00 -5.25 -20.37
N ALA A 401 24.91 -6.21 -20.47
CA ALA A 401 24.88 -7.25 -21.49
C ALA A 401 25.03 -8.64 -20.87
N PHE A 402 24.28 -9.61 -21.37
CA PHE A 402 24.40 -11.04 -21.08
C PHE A 402 24.62 -11.78 -22.40
N SER A 403 25.50 -12.78 -22.41
CA SER A 403 25.87 -13.49 -23.65
C SER A 403 26.13 -14.97 -23.39
N ASP A 404 25.68 -15.83 -24.30
CA ASP A 404 26.10 -17.24 -24.35
C ASP A 404 27.34 -17.46 -25.23
N GLY A 405 27.92 -16.37 -25.78
CA GLY A 405 29.03 -16.38 -26.74
C GLY A 405 28.58 -16.20 -28.20
N THR A 406 27.32 -16.55 -28.51
CA THR A 406 26.73 -16.48 -29.85
C THR A 406 25.57 -15.49 -29.95
N ARG A 407 24.74 -15.46 -28.92
CA ARG A 407 23.56 -14.62 -28.75
C ARG A 407 23.79 -13.69 -27.57
N ASP A 408 23.22 -12.50 -27.66
CA ASP A 408 23.36 -11.48 -26.64
C ASP A 408 22.00 -10.91 -26.21
N LEU A 409 21.94 -10.48 -24.97
CA LEU A 409 20.82 -9.78 -24.38
C LEU A 409 21.31 -8.51 -23.70
N VAL A 410 20.85 -7.36 -24.19
CA VAL A 410 21.34 -6.05 -23.79
C VAL A 410 20.21 -5.19 -23.20
N TYR A 411 20.52 -4.45 -22.14
CA TYR A 411 19.65 -3.49 -21.48
C TYR A 411 20.32 -2.14 -21.31
N ARG A 412 19.62 -1.06 -21.65
CA ARG A 412 20.06 0.34 -21.52
C ARG A 412 19.54 0.94 -20.22
N GLY A 413 20.46 1.37 -19.37
CA GLY A 413 20.21 2.10 -18.14
C GLY A 413 19.78 1.22 -16.96
N PHE A 414 19.88 1.82 -15.78
CA PHE A 414 19.31 1.32 -14.54
C PHE A 414 18.60 2.50 -13.87
N ALA A 415 17.27 2.46 -13.83
CA ALA A 415 16.48 3.54 -13.23
C ALA A 415 16.77 3.63 -11.73
N CYS A 416 16.98 4.85 -11.25
CA CYS A 416 17.26 5.17 -9.86
C CYS A 416 16.51 6.46 -9.51
N ASP A 417 15.42 6.35 -8.74
CA ASP A 417 14.72 7.52 -8.19
C ASP A 417 15.10 7.68 -6.71
N ILE A 418 15.41 8.91 -6.29
CA ILE A 418 15.67 9.29 -4.89
C ILE A 418 14.59 10.27 -4.46
N ASP A 419 13.88 9.95 -3.38
CA ASP A 419 12.79 10.78 -2.84
C ASP A 419 11.79 11.27 -3.91
N GLY A 420 11.44 10.38 -4.85
CA GLY A 420 10.49 10.64 -5.93
C GLY A 420 11.08 11.30 -7.18
N ALA A 421 12.36 11.70 -7.18
CA ALA A 421 13.01 12.32 -8.33
C ALA A 421 13.98 11.34 -9.03
N PRO A 422 13.90 11.19 -10.37
CA PRO A 422 14.81 10.32 -11.09
C PRO A 422 16.22 10.91 -11.11
N ALA A 423 17.22 10.06 -11.07
CA ALA A 423 18.63 10.44 -11.09
C ALA A 423 19.35 9.85 -12.29
N GLY A 424 20.10 10.71 -12.99
CA GLY A 424 20.96 10.38 -14.13
C GLY A 424 20.25 9.73 -15.33
N GLY A 425 20.85 9.87 -16.51
CA GLY A 425 20.46 9.09 -17.71
C GLY A 425 19.02 9.24 -18.23
N VAL A 426 18.23 10.15 -17.66
CA VAL A 426 16.86 10.44 -18.10
C VAL A 426 16.65 11.93 -18.25
N GLU A 427 15.67 12.31 -19.07
CA GLU A 427 15.28 13.70 -19.27
C GLU A 427 14.94 14.36 -17.92
N ASN A 428 15.55 15.51 -17.65
CA ASN A 428 15.38 16.28 -16.42
C ASN A 428 15.69 15.47 -15.13
N GLY A 429 16.55 14.45 -15.20
CA GLY A 429 17.01 13.72 -14.02
C GLY A 429 18.04 14.51 -13.21
N MET A 430 18.09 14.26 -11.91
CA MET A 430 19.14 14.77 -11.02
C MET A 430 20.53 14.39 -11.55
N PRO A 431 21.42 15.35 -11.79
CA PRO A 431 22.68 15.06 -12.49
C PRO A 431 23.65 14.28 -11.62
N VAL A 432 24.33 13.32 -12.23
CA VAL A 432 25.46 12.62 -11.63
C VAL A 432 26.73 13.44 -11.83
N LEU A 433 27.22 14.03 -10.74
CA LEU A 433 28.38 14.93 -10.72
C LEU A 433 29.70 14.19 -10.88
N ALA A 434 29.78 12.95 -10.37
CA ALA A 434 30.97 12.11 -10.49
C ALA A 434 30.59 10.63 -10.40
N VAL A 435 31.39 9.80 -11.08
CA VAL A 435 31.31 8.34 -11.03
C VAL A 435 32.68 7.79 -10.66
N GLU A 436 32.75 7.10 -9.53
CA GLU A 436 33.97 6.49 -9.00
C GLU A 436 33.83 4.97 -9.05
N THR A 437 34.87 4.26 -9.53
CA THR A 437 34.84 2.81 -9.58
C THR A 437 35.95 2.20 -8.72
N ARG A 438 35.64 1.11 -8.02
CA ARG A 438 36.61 0.35 -7.24
C ARG A 438 36.44 -1.14 -7.48
N ARG A 439 37.51 -1.80 -7.92
CA ARG A 439 37.54 -3.26 -8.08
C ARG A 439 37.94 -3.92 -6.76
N GLY A 440 37.10 -4.82 -6.28
CA GLY A 440 37.43 -5.79 -5.25
C GLY A 440 37.86 -7.12 -5.86
N TRP A 441 38.13 -8.12 -5.00
CA TRP A 441 38.53 -9.46 -5.44
C TRP A 441 37.42 -10.17 -6.25
N ARG A 442 36.16 -10.12 -5.76
CA ARG A 442 34.99 -10.75 -6.40
C ARG A 442 33.85 -9.78 -6.72
N SER A 443 34.06 -8.50 -6.47
CA SER A 443 33.04 -7.47 -6.66
C SER A 443 33.59 -6.24 -7.38
N TRP A 444 32.69 -5.49 -7.99
CA TRP A 444 32.98 -4.19 -8.60
C TRP A 444 32.00 -3.16 -8.05
N ARG A 445 32.54 -2.09 -7.48
CA ARG A 445 31.77 -1.00 -6.88
C ARG A 445 31.77 0.20 -7.82
N VAL A 446 30.60 0.79 -8.01
CA VAL A 446 30.42 2.04 -8.75
C VAL A 446 29.64 3.00 -7.86
N THR A 447 30.26 4.14 -7.52
CA THR A 447 29.67 5.16 -6.64
C THR A 447 29.38 6.40 -7.47
N HIS A 448 28.12 6.81 -7.49
CA HIS A 448 27.60 8.01 -8.14
C HIS A 448 27.47 9.10 -7.08
N ARG A 449 27.92 10.31 -7.40
CA ARG A 449 27.66 11.51 -6.59
C ARG A 449 26.52 12.27 -7.24
N ILE A 450 25.32 12.19 -6.68
CA ILE A 450 24.10 12.70 -7.29
C ILE A 450 23.75 14.05 -6.66
N ALA A 451 23.52 15.07 -7.49
CA ALA A 451 23.05 16.37 -7.01
C ALA A 451 21.55 16.31 -6.70
N THR A 452 21.18 16.62 -5.47
CA THR A 452 19.80 16.71 -4.99
C THR A 452 19.50 18.14 -4.51
N PRO A 453 18.23 18.52 -4.33
CA PRO A 453 17.89 19.83 -3.78
C PRO A 453 18.53 20.15 -2.42
N ASP A 454 18.77 19.12 -1.59
CA ASP A 454 19.35 19.27 -0.25
C ASP A 454 20.87 19.03 -0.21
N GLY A 455 21.53 18.83 -1.36
CA GLY A 455 22.99 18.69 -1.44
C GLY A 455 23.46 17.60 -2.40
N THR A 456 24.51 16.86 -2.04
CA THR A 456 25.01 15.74 -2.84
C THR A 456 24.84 14.44 -2.07
N VAL A 457 24.21 13.44 -2.70
CA VAL A 457 23.99 12.12 -2.11
C VAL A 457 24.90 11.09 -2.80
N PRO A 458 25.72 10.33 -2.05
CA PRO A 458 26.45 9.20 -2.61
C PRO A 458 25.50 8.00 -2.80
N VAL A 459 25.46 7.47 -4.02
CA VAL A 459 24.69 6.29 -4.40
C VAL A 459 25.63 5.23 -4.95
N ARG A 460 25.67 4.06 -4.33
CA ARG A 460 26.62 3.01 -4.71
C ARG A 460 25.89 1.76 -5.20
N ALA A 461 26.36 1.25 -6.33
CA ALA A 461 26.04 -0.08 -6.81
C ALA A 461 27.24 -1.01 -6.61
N THR A 462 27.02 -2.17 -6.01
CA THR A 462 28.01 -3.24 -5.88
C THR A 462 27.59 -4.43 -6.72
N LEU A 463 28.45 -4.88 -7.63
CA LEU A 463 28.18 -5.94 -8.59
C LEU A 463 29.09 -7.14 -8.35
N TRP A 464 28.53 -8.36 -8.29
CA TRP A 464 29.30 -9.59 -8.14
C TRP A 464 28.54 -10.81 -8.68
N THR A 465 29.21 -11.97 -8.72
CA THR A 465 28.60 -13.23 -9.13
C THR A 465 28.25 -14.10 -7.92
N GLU A 466 27.05 -14.66 -7.92
CA GLU A 466 26.53 -15.51 -6.86
C GLU A 466 25.74 -16.67 -7.48
N GLY A 467 26.27 -17.90 -7.38
CA GLY A 467 25.62 -19.12 -7.90
C GLY A 467 25.06 -19.06 -9.32
N GLY A 468 25.73 -18.34 -10.24
CA GLY A 468 25.29 -18.16 -11.62
C GLY A 468 24.45 -16.91 -11.89
N ALA A 469 24.06 -16.16 -10.86
CA ALA A 469 23.43 -14.85 -10.98
C ALA A 469 24.49 -13.73 -11.04
N LEU A 470 24.20 -12.67 -11.80
CA LEU A 470 24.79 -11.36 -11.57
C LEU A 470 23.96 -10.65 -10.51
N ARG A 471 24.57 -10.35 -9.36
CA ARG A 471 23.94 -9.57 -8.29
C ARG A 471 24.37 -8.11 -8.37
N VAL A 472 23.41 -7.20 -8.20
CA VAL A 472 23.60 -5.73 -8.21
C VAL A 472 22.91 -5.15 -6.98
N ALA A 473 23.68 -4.82 -5.94
CA ALA A 473 23.16 -4.25 -4.70
C ALA A 473 23.37 -2.74 -4.63
N TRP A 474 22.31 -2.01 -4.28
CA TRP A 474 22.30 -0.55 -4.16
C TRP A 474 22.27 -0.13 -2.69
N ASP A 475 23.10 0.86 -2.35
CA ASP A 475 23.10 1.47 -1.02
C ASP A 475 23.51 2.95 -1.08
N MET A 476 23.29 3.68 0.01
CA MET A 476 23.68 5.08 0.19
C MET A 476 24.74 5.21 1.29
N PRO A 477 26.04 4.97 0.99
CA PRO A 477 27.06 4.87 2.02
C PRO A 477 27.29 6.18 2.77
N GLY A 478 27.27 6.11 4.11
CA GLY A 478 27.52 7.26 4.98
C GLY A 478 26.34 8.25 5.08
N VAL A 479 25.19 7.94 4.47
CA VAL A 479 23.99 8.76 4.55
C VAL A 479 23.23 8.48 5.84
N ARG A 480 22.90 9.54 6.58
CA ARG A 480 21.97 9.49 7.71
C ARG A 480 20.59 9.91 7.21
N ARG A 481 19.60 9.02 7.37
CA ARG A 481 18.21 9.31 7.04
C ARG A 481 17.54 10.15 8.14
N ASP A 482 16.69 11.07 7.75
CA ASP A 482 15.84 11.84 8.67
C ASP A 482 14.67 10.99 9.21
N ARG A 483 13.79 11.58 10.02
CA ARG A 483 12.60 10.89 10.55
C ARG A 483 11.63 10.43 9.48
N ARG A 484 11.66 11.05 8.28
CA ARG A 484 10.84 10.68 7.13
C ARG A 484 11.52 9.60 6.26
N GLY A 485 12.69 9.10 6.67
CA GLY A 485 13.44 8.11 5.92
C GLY A 485 14.13 8.68 4.69
N THR A 486 14.41 9.99 4.65
CA THR A 486 15.01 10.68 3.51
C THR A 486 16.49 10.99 3.75
N PRO A 487 17.38 10.82 2.76
CA PRO A 487 17.08 10.33 1.42
C PRO A 487 16.99 8.80 1.35
N ARG A 488 16.17 8.32 0.42
CA ARG A 488 16.05 6.88 0.11
C ARG A 488 15.78 6.66 -1.37
N PHE A 489 16.11 5.46 -1.84
CA PHE A 489 15.63 5.00 -3.14
C PHE A 489 14.12 4.85 -3.08
N THR A 490 13.41 5.48 -4.02
CA THR A 490 11.96 5.35 -4.23
C THR A 490 11.63 4.55 -5.48
N ARG A 491 12.64 4.23 -6.30
CA ARG A 491 12.55 3.28 -7.41
C ARG A 491 13.93 2.83 -7.84
N LEU A 492 14.08 1.53 -8.04
CA LEU A 492 15.21 0.86 -8.65
C LEU A 492 14.67 -0.15 -9.66
N SER A 493 15.20 -0.16 -10.88
CA SER A 493 14.79 -1.14 -11.90
C SER A 493 15.73 -1.18 -13.10
N LEU A 494 15.82 -2.33 -13.77
CA LEU A 494 16.49 -2.43 -15.06
C LEU A 494 15.78 -1.60 -16.14
N GLY A 495 16.55 -1.05 -17.09
CA GLY A 495 16.02 -0.25 -18.19
C GLY A 495 15.55 -1.06 -19.40
N ALA A 496 15.55 -0.42 -20.57
CA ALA A 496 14.98 -0.98 -21.80
C ALA A 496 15.85 -2.09 -22.41
N ALA A 497 15.24 -3.19 -22.83
CA ALA A 497 15.93 -4.25 -23.55
C ALA A 497 16.08 -3.89 -25.04
N HIS A 498 17.16 -4.32 -25.68
CA HIS A 498 17.31 -4.17 -27.13
C HIS A 498 16.35 -5.07 -27.93
N LEU A 499 15.85 -6.16 -27.34
CA LEU A 499 14.93 -7.12 -27.97
C LEU A 499 13.53 -7.05 -27.35
N PRO A 500 12.47 -7.34 -28.14
CA PRO A 500 11.12 -7.50 -27.61
C PRO A 500 11.02 -8.77 -26.75
N VAL A 501 10.14 -8.71 -25.74
CA VAL A 501 9.76 -9.89 -24.96
C VAL A 501 8.79 -10.71 -25.79
N TRP A 502 9.12 -11.98 -26.01
CA TRP A 502 8.22 -12.94 -26.64
C TRP A 502 7.25 -13.54 -25.62
N ARG A 503 7.74 -13.85 -24.42
CA ARG A 503 6.93 -14.43 -23.35
C ARG A 503 7.34 -13.90 -21.98
N ALA A 504 6.36 -13.49 -21.18
CA ALA A 504 6.56 -13.03 -19.81
C ALA A 504 6.02 -14.05 -18.78
N TYR A 505 6.71 -14.18 -17.66
CA TYR A 505 6.37 -15.04 -16.54
C TYR A 505 6.30 -14.21 -15.26
N ALA A 506 5.14 -14.18 -14.60
CA ALA A 506 4.93 -13.35 -13.41
C ALA A 506 3.82 -13.89 -12.48
N GLY A 507 3.80 -13.39 -11.25
CA GLY A 507 2.86 -13.82 -10.22
C GLY A 507 3.02 -15.29 -9.86
N PHE A 508 1.91 -15.98 -9.60
CA PHE A 508 1.91 -17.40 -9.18
C PHE A 508 2.12 -18.41 -10.32
N GLY A 509 2.61 -17.97 -11.48
CA GLY A 509 2.88 -18.84 -12.63
C GLY A 509 2.14 -18.45 -13.92
N ASN A 510 1.67 -17.21 -14.04
CA ASN A 510 1.09 -16.73 -15.30
C ASN A 510 2.16 -16.74 -16.40
N VAL A 511 1.77 -17.23 -17.57
CA VAL A 511 2.57 -17.21 -18.79
C VAL A 511 1.84 -16.35 -19.81
N ILE A 512 2.47 -15.27 -20.25
CA ILE A 512 1.86 -14.32 -21.19
C ILE A 512 2.69 -14.31 -22.46
N GLU A 513 2.14 -14.83 -23.55
CA GLU A 513 2.76 -14.83 -24.87
C GLU A 513 2.38 -13.59 -25.67
N ASN A 514 3.34 -13.00 -26.39
CA ASN A 514 3.19 -11.76 -27.13
C ASN A 514 2.46 -10.67 -26.32
N PRO A 515 2.95 -10.37 -25.09
CA PRO A 515 2.23 -9.48 -24.19
C PRO A 515 1.96 -8.11 -24.82
N GLY A 516 0.77 -7.56 -24.57
CA GLY A 516 0.53 -6.11 -24.68
C GLY A 516 1.14 -5.37 -23.48
N ALA A 517 0.98 -4.05 -23.40
CA ALA A 517 1.41 -3.30 -22.22
C ALA A 517 0.64 -3.74 -20.96
N PHE A 518 1.33 -3.94 -19.83
CA PHE A 518 0.69 -4.26 -18.55
C PHE A 518 1.52 -3.77 -17.36
N THR A 519 0.86 -3.64 -16.20
CA THR A 519 1.51 -3.38 -14.91
C THR A 519 0.86 -4.26 -13.84
N LEU A 520 1.69 -5.00 -13.11
CA LEU A 520 1.25 -5.83 -11.97
C LEU A 520 1.78 -5.22 -10.69
N THR A 521 0.91 -4.81 -9.78
CA THR A 521 1.31 -4.34 -8.45
C THR A 521 1.71 -5.51 -7.56
N GLY A 522 2.64 -5.28 -6.64
CA GLY A 522 3.03 -6.24 -5.61
C GLY A 522 1.84 -6.62 -4.74
N GLY A 523 1.68 -7.93 -4.47
CA GLY A 523 0.62 -8.46 -3.61
C GLY A 523 0.29 -9.91 -3.95
N GLY A 524 -0.44 -10.59 -3.06
CA GLY A 524 -0.75 -12.02 -3.19
C GLY A 524 -1.59 -12.33 -4.41
N PHE A 525 -2.53 -11.45 -4.78
CA PHE A 525 -3.42 -11.67 -5.92
C PHE A 525 -2.75 -11.39 -7.28
N ASN A 526 -1.73 -10.54 -7.31
CA ASN A 526 -1.13 -10.00 -8.54
C ASN A 526 0.33 -10.49 -8.68
N LEU A 527 1.30 -9.62 -8.40
CA LEU A 527 2.73 -9.97 -8.38
C LEU A 527 3.09 -10.56 -7.01
N SER A 528 2.87 -11.86 -6.86
CA SER A 528 3.09 -12.60 -5.61
C SER A 528 4.54 -12.96 -5.33
N THR A 529 5.46 -12.74 -6.28
CA THR A 529 6.84 -13.19 -6.18
C THR A 529 7.84 -12.04 -6.34
N ARG A 530 8.98 -12.13 -5.66
CA ARG A 530 10.12 -11.21 -5.88
C ARG A 530 10.93 -11.52 -7.13
N HIS A 531 10.42 -12.36 -8.03
CA HIS A 531 11.11 -12.75 -9.24
C HIS A 531 10.15 -12.90 -10.42
N VAL A 532 10.64 -12.53 -11.60
CA VAL A 532 9.90 -12.56 -12.87
C VAL A 532 10.82 -13.07 -13.97
N GLY A 533 10.26 -13.65 -15.02
CA GLY A 533 11.01 -14.18 -16.15
C GLY A 533 10.55 -13.59 -17.47
N ALA A 534 11.47 -13.45 -18.42
CA ALA A 534 11.15 -13.18 -19.81
C ALA A 534 11.96 -14.06 -20.76
N ASP A 535 11.29 -14.58 -21.80
CA ASP A 535 11.92 -15.15 -22.98
C ASP A 535 11.94 -14.11 -24.10
N TYR A 536 13.08 -14.01 -24.79
CA TYR A 536 13.31 -13.07 -25.89
C TYR A 536 13.33 -13.78 -27.24
N THR A 537 13.09 -13.02 -28.31
CA THR A 537 12.96 -13.55 -29.68
C THR A 537 14.21 -14.23 -30.23
N ASN A 538 15.38 -14.03 -29.62
CA ASN A 538 16.61 -14.74 -29.99
C ASN A 538 16.80 -16.08 -29.23
N GLY A 539 15.84 -16.47 -28.39
CA GLY A 539 15.89 -17.70 -27.59
C GLY A 539 16.76 -17.62 -26.34
N LEU A 540 17.21 -16.43 -25.94
CA LEU A 540 17.72 -16.19 -24.58
C LEU A 540 16.58 -15.79 -23.65
N SER A 541 16.78 -16.05 -22.37
CA SER A 541 15.86 -15.68 -21.31
C SER A 541 16.60 -14.99 -20.17
N LEU A 542 15.89 -14.15 -19.43
CA LEU A 542 16.40 -13.54 -18.21
C LEU A 542 15.35 -13.63 -17.10
N VAL A 543 15.79 -14.13 -15.94
CA VAL A 543 15.07 -13.91 -14.68
C VAL A 543 15.63 -12.68 -14.00
N GLN A 544 14.73 -11.78 -13.61
CA GLN A 544 14.99 -10.66 -12.72
C GLN A 544 14.40 -10.99 -11.36
N ALA A 545 15.17 -10.83 -10.28
CA ALA A 545 14.67 -10.96 -8.92
C ALA A 545 15.23 -9.85 -8.01
N CYS A 546 14.59 -9.61 -6.88
CA CYS A 546 15.06 -8.68 -5.85
C CYS A 546 14.92 -9.26 -4.44
N ASP A 547 15.76 -8.83 -3.50
CA ASP A 547 15.70 -9.26 -2.10
C ASP A 547 14.62 -8.53 -1.27
N ILE A 548 14.30 -7.30 -1.64
CA ILE A 548 13.17 -6.54 -1.10
C ILE A 548 11.93 -6.80 -1.95
N PHE A 549 10.80 -7.14 -1.33
CA PHE A 549 9.55 -7.47 -2.05
C PHE A 549 9.16 -6.36 -3.05
N PRO A 550 8.84 -6.68 -4.31
CA PRO A 550 8.72 -5.69 -5.38
C PRO A 550 7.47 -4.83 -5.24
N ASP A 551 7.54 -3.60 -5.75
CA ASP A 551 6.39 -2.69 -5.83
C ASP A 551 5.50 -3.05 -7.02
N ARG A 552 6.13 -3.37 -8.16
CA ARG A 552 5.44 -3.74 -9.39
C ARG A 552 6.35 -4.41 -10.42
N LEU A 553 5.72 -5.08 -11.39
CA LEU A 553 6.29 -5.46 -12.67
C LEU A 553 5.66 -4.57 -13.75
N VAL A 554 6.48 -3.93 -14.57
CA VAL A 554 6.01 -3.11 -15.70
C VAL A 554 6.49 -3.74 -17.01
N TYR A 555 5.57 -3.90 -17.96
CA TYR A 555 5.90 -4.18 -19.35
C TYR A 555 5.33 -3.11 -20.28
N ALA A 556 6.20 -2.43 -21.01
CA ALA A 556 5.87 -1.45 -22.03
C ALA A 556 6.57 -1.81 -23.36
N PRO A 557 5.86 -2.43 -24.33
CA PRO A 557 6.46 -2.91 -25.57
C PRO A 557 7.07 -1.79 -26.42
N GLU A 558 6.44 -0.61 -26.45
CA GLU A 558 6.89 0.55 -27.23
C GLU A 558 8.30 1.02 -26.84
N THR A 559 8.63 0.90 -25.55
CA THR A 559 9.95 1.26 -25.01
C THR A 559 10.79 0.03 -24.69
N ARG A 560 10.34 -1.17 -25.07
CA ARG A 560 10.97 -2.48 -24.79
C ARG A 560 11.34 -2.65 -23.32
N ARG A 561 10.52 -2.10 -22.44
CA ARG A 561 10.78 -2.10 -21.01
C ARG A 561 10.06 -3.26 -20.36
N PHE A 562 10.80 -4.23 -19.83
CA PHE A 562 10.29 -5.30 -18.97
C PHE A 562 11.09 -5.25 -17.67
N ALA A 563 10.49 -4.71 -16.61
CA ALA A 563 11.25 -4.31 -15.43
C ALA A 563 10.51 -4.65 -14.14
N LEU A 564 11.18 -5.42 -13.28
CA LEU A 564 10.81 -5.55 -11.89
C LEU A 564 11.25 -4.29 -11.15
N GLU A 565 10.33 -3.61 -10.46
CA GLU A 565 10.60 -2.38 -9.72
C GLU A 565 10.48 -2.64 -8.21
N THR A 566 11.48 -2.18 -7.45
CA THR A 566 11.43 -2.10 -5.99
C THR A 566 12.10 -0.81 -5.51
N HIS A 567 12.14 -0.57 -4.21
CA HIS A 567 12.73 0.61 -3.61
C HIS A 567 13.43 0.23 -2.29
N HIS A 568 14.11 1.22 -1.67
CA HIS A 568 15.12 1.04 -0.60
C HIS A 568 16.43 0.43 -1.07
N ASP A 569 17.32 0.13 -0.12
CA ASP A 569 18.65 -0.44 -0.34
C ASP A 569 18.52 -1.91 -0.79
N ALA A 570 18.11 -2.10 -2.05
CA ALA A 570 17.78 -3.39 -2.63
C ALA A 570 18.93 -3.99 -3.44
N ALA A 571 18.98 -5.32 -3.49
CA ALA A 571 19.79 -6.08 -4.44
C ALA A 571 18.93 -6.77 -5.48
N PHE A 572 19.40 -6.70 -6.73
CA PHE A 572 18.82 -7.40 -7.87
C PHE A 572 19.67 -8.59 -8.27
N PHE A 573 19.01 -9.66 -8.72
CA PHE A 573 19.61 -10.85 -9.27
C PHE A 573 19.18 -10.99 -10.73
N PHE A 574 20.16 -11.15 -11.62
CA PHE A 574 19.94 -11.37 -13.04
C PHE A 574 20.50 -12.73 -13.44
N VAL A 575 19.61 -13.63 -13.87
CA VAL A 575 19.97 -15.02 -14.20
C VAL A 575 19.65 -15.29 -15.67
N PRO A 576 20.66 -15.36 -16.57
CA PRO A 576 20.44 -15.68 -17.96
C PRO A 576 20.23 -17.19 -18.17
N SER A 577 19.54 -17.55 -19.26
CA SER A 577 19.34 -18.94 -19.68
C SER A 577 19.19 -19.03 -21.20
N ALA A 578 19.67 -20.14 -21.77
CA ALA A 578 19.42 -20.54 -23.16
C ALA A 578 18.34 -21.64 -23.26
N GLN A 579 17.76 -22.04 -22.14
CA GLN A 579 16.77 -23.13 -22.00
C GLN A 579 15.40 -22.62 -21.51
N GLY A 580 15.13 -21.31 -21.65
CA GLY A 580 13.91 -20.69 -21.14
C GLY A 580 14.03 -20.09 -19.75
N ALA A 581 13.11 -19.19 -19.39
CA ALA A 581 13.07 -18.50 -18.10
C ALA A 581 12.85 -19.45 -16.90
N PHE A 582 12.12 -20.56 -17.08
CA PHE A 582 11.98 -21.58 -16.02
C PHE A 582 13.32 -22.19 -15.60
N ALA A 583 14.23 -22.44 -16.55
CA ALA A 583 15.56 -22.94 -16.22
C ALA A 583 16.38 -21.92 -15.43
N ALA A 584 16.27 -20.63 -15.77
CA ALA A 584 16.85 -19.53 -14.99
C ALA A 584 16.22 -19.42 -13.59
N ALA A 585 14.89 -19.57 -13.46
CA ALA A 585 14.21 -19.50 -12.17
C ALA A 585 14.66 -20.63 -11.22
N ARG A 586 14.92 -21.83 -11.76
CA ARG A 586 15.50 -22.93 -10.97
C ARG A 586 16.93 -22.66 -10.51
N ALA A 587 17.70 -21.87 -11.25
CA ALA A 587 19.02 -21.43 -10.81
C ALA A 587 18.91 -20.29 -9.78
N TYR A 588 17.96 -19.37 -9.94
CA TYR A 588 17.63 -18.38 -8.90
C TYR A 588 17.25 -19.04 -7.57
N ARG A 589 16.44 -20.12 -7.60
CA ARG A 589 16.11 -20.91 -6.42
C ARG A 589 17.34 -21.39 -5.64
N ASP A 590 18.45 -21.66 -6.31
CA ASP A 590 19.67 -22.15 -5.65
C ASP A 590 20.42 -21.02 -4.92
N VAL A 591 20.05 -19.74 -5.13
CA VAL A 591 20.68 -18.56 -4.53
C VAL A 591 19.72 -17.62 -3.80
N CYS A 592 18.41 -17.86 -3.85
CA CYS A 592 17.41 -16.96 -3.26
C CYS A 592 17.40 -16.97 -1.72
N GLY A 593 18.01 -17.97 -1.10
CA GLY A 593 18.15 -18.06 0.37
C GLY A 593 16.83 -18.29 1.12
N PHE A 594 15.81 -18.84 0.45
CA PHE A 594 14.53 -19.16 1.08
C PHE A 594 14.59 -20.48 1.84
N ASP A 595 14.11 -20.47 3.09
CA ASP A 595 13.92 -21.67 3.89
C ASP A 595 12.49 -22.21 3.75
N LYS A 596 12.34 -23.52 3.91
CA LYS A 596 11.02 -24.15 3.98
C LYS A 596 10.36 -23.77 5.31
N GLY A 597 9.07 -23.44 5.27
CA GLY A 597 8.27 -23.22 6.47
C GLY A 597 8.26 -24.46 7.39
N PRO A 598 8.32 -24.30 8.73
CA PRO A 598 8.36 -25.41 9.67
C PRO A 598 7.13 -26.33 9.65
N GLY A 599 5.96 -25.83 9.25
CA GLY A 599 4.71 -26.57 9.15
C GLY A 599 4.48 -27.24 7.79
N LEU A 600 5.31 -26.96 6.78
CA LEU A 600 5.15 -27.49 5.41
C LEU A 600 5.04 -29.01 5.36
N ARG A 601 5.78 -29.75 6.21
CA ARG A 601 5.71 -31.22 6.25
C ARG A 601 4.34 -31.71 6.73
N ALA A 602 3.71 -31.01 7.66
CA ALA A 602 2.40 -31.37 8.18
C ALA A 602 1.28 -31.01 7.19
N LEU A 603 1.47 -29.92 6.43
CA LEU A 603 0.47 -29.41 5.49
C LEU A 603 0.56 -30.04 4.09
N GLY A 604 1.76 -30.35 3.61
CA GLY A 604 2.00 -30.74 2.22
C GLY A 604 1.19 -31.96 1.79
N GLY A 605 0.43 -31.81 0.69
CA GLY A 605 -0.42 -32.85 0.12
C GLY A 605 -1.89 -32.78 0.57
N ARG A 606 -2.21 -31.99 1.61
CA ARG A 606 -3.58 -31.87 2.13
C ARG A 606 -4.48 -31.01 1.27
N MET A 607 -5.75 -31.37 1.21
CA MET A 607 -6.82 -30.52 0.66
C MET A 607 -7.22 -29.44 1.68
N CYS A 608 -7.52 -28.22 1.22
CA CYS A 608 -8.14 -27.21 2.07
C CYS A 608 -9.67 -27.32 1.99
N ILE A 609 -10.34 -27.40 3.14
CA ILE A 609 -11.79 -27.26 3.29
C ILE A 609 -12.04 -25.96 4.03
N ASP A 610 -12.42 -24.92 3.30
CA ASP A 610 -12.71 -23.60 3.86
C ASP A 610 -14.22 -23.42 4.10
N GLN A 611 -14.61 -23.33 5.37
CA GLN A 611 -15.99 -23.08 5.78
C GLN A 611 -16.14 -21.67 6.34
N TRP A 612 -16.85 -20.83 5.58
CA TRP A 612 -17.07 -19.42 5.91
C TRP A 612 -17.98 -19.20 7.12
N GLY A 613 -19.15 -19.84 7.19
CA GLY A 613 -20.16 -19.59 8.25
C GLY A 613 -20.88 -20.85 8.71
N GLY A 614 -22.01 -20.69 9.39
CA GLY A 614 -22.90 -21.79 9.81
C GLY A 614 -22.64 -22.35 11.21
N ASP A 615 -23.59 -23.17 11.67
CA ASP A 615 -23.62 -23.81 12.99
C ASP A 615 -22.47 -24.82 13.17
N TYR A 616 -21.90 -24.88 14.38
CA TYR A 616 -20.73 -25.73 14.66
C TYR A 616 -21.07 -27.23 14.68
N ARG A 617 -22.29 -27.63 15.09
CA ARG A 617 -22.70 -29.04 15.08
C ARG A 617 -23.02 -29.52 13.67
N GLU A 618 -23.62 -28.66 12.85
CA GLU A 618 -23.78 -28.94 11.42
C GLU A 618 -22.41 -29.12 10.74
N ALA A 619 -21.43 -28.26 11.06
CA ALA A 619 -20.07 -28.41 10.59
C ALA A 619 -19.45 -29.74 11.05
N ALA A 620 -19.62 -30.13 12.32
CA ALA A 620 -19.15 -31.41 12.85
C ALA A 620 -19.74 -32.62 12.09
N ALA A 621 -21.04 -32.60 11.79
CA ALA A 621 -21.70 -33.62 10.99
C ALA A 621 -21.16 -33.67 9.55
N GLY A 622 -20.92 -32.50 8.95
CA GLY A 622 -20.32 -32.38 7.62
C GLY A 622 -18.89 -32.95 7.56
N LEU A 623 -18.05 -32.67 8.56
CA LEU A 623 -16.70 -33.24 8.67
C LEU A 623 -16.74 -34.76 8.80
N SER A 624 -17.62 -35.28 9.65
CA SER A 624 -17.83 -36.73 9.81
C SER A 624 -18.31 -37.39 8.50
N GLN A 625 -19.17 -36.69 7.75
CA GLN A 625 -19.62 -37.15 6.44
C GLN A 625 -18.49 -37.16 5.41
N ALA A 626 -17.67 -36.11 5.36
CA ALA A 626 -16.51 -36.02 4.47
C ALA A 626 -15.50 -37.15 4.75
N ALA A 627 -15.24 -37.45 6.03
CA ALA A 627 -14.39 -38.56 6.44
C ALA A 627 -14.92 -39.92 5.95
N ARG A 628 -16.24 -40.16 6.05
CA ARG A 628 -16.87 -41.39 5.52
C ARG A 628 -16.70 -41.55 4.00
N TYR A 629 -16.57 -40.46 3.27
CA TYR A 629 -16.28 -40.47 1.83
C TYR A 629 -14.77 -40.51 1.51
N GLY A 630 -13.91 -40.63 2.52
CA GLY A 630 -12.46 -40.75 2.35
C GLY A 630 -11.71 -39.42 2.32
N VAL A 631 -12.37 -38.30 2.60
CA VAL A 631 -11.71 -37.00 2.76
C VAL A 631 -11.16 -36.95 4.18
N THR A 632 -9.92 -37.41 4.37
CA THR A 632 -9.27 -37.43 5.69
C THR A 632 -7.94 -36.67 5.71
N ASP A 633 -7.27 -36.53 4.55
CA ASP A 633 -6.03 -35.77 4.43
C ASP A 633 -6.32 -34.31 4.05
N ALA A 634 -6.89 -33.57 5.00
CA ALA A 634 -7.30 -32.18 4.80
C ALA A 634 -6.82 -31.24 5.92
N VAL A 635 -6.87 -29.94 5.64
CA VAL A 635 -6.93 -28.86 6.63
C VAL A 635 -8.31 -28.24 6.55
N PHE A 636 -9.00 -28.16 7.69
CA PHE A 636 -10.31 -27.54 7.82
C PHE A 636 -10.15 -26.13 8.38
N VAL A 637 -10.44 -25.13 7.56
CA VAL A 637 -10.44 -23.72 7.95
C VAL A 637 -11.86 -23.33 8.39
N LYS A 638 -12.00 -22.86 9.63
CA LYS A 638 -13.24 -22.22 10.10
C LYS A 638 -13.06 -20.72 10.09
N HIS A 639 -13.68 -20.05 9.10
CA HIS A 639 -13.49 -18.62 8.85
C HIS A 639 -14.23 -17.74 9.87
N SER A 640 -15.56 -17.92 10.01
CA SER A 640 -16.38 -17.18 10.97
C SER A 640 -16.58 -17.98 12.26
N TRP A 641 -15.80 -17.66 13.29
CA TRP A 641 -15.97 -18.22 14.63
C TRP A 641 -15.80 -17.20 15.75
N GLN A 642 -15.17 -16.07 15.45
CA GLN A 642 -14.74 -15.06 16.40
C GLN A 642 -15.94 -14.53 17.20
N ARG A 643 -15.71 -14.15 18.46
CA ARG A 643 -16.72 -13.68 19.43
C ARG A 643 -17.77 -12.73 18.84
N TRP A 644 -17.32 -11.76 18.06
CA TRP A 644 -18.16 -10.71 17.49
C TRP A 644 -18.59 -10.99 16.03
N GLY A 645 -18.35 -12.21 15.56
CA GLY A 645 -18.52 -12.61 14.17
C GLY A 645 -17.31 -12.24 13.31
N TYR A 646 -17.40 -12.57 12.02
CA TYR A 646 -16.33 -12.37 11.04
C TYR A 646 -15.86 -10.90 10.95
N ASP A 647 -14.55 -10.71 11.07
CA ASP A 647 -13.82 -9.44 10.93
C ASP A 647 -14.49 -8.25 11.60
N TYR A 648 -14.86 -8.40 12.86
CA TYR A 648 -15.45 -7.31 13.62
C TYR A 648 -14.91 -7.26 15.04
N ARG A 649 -14.64 -6.04 15.51
CA ARG A 649 -14.08 -5.74 16.83
C ARG A 649 -12.80 -6.54 17.14
N LEU A 650 -12.03 -6.82 16.09
CA LEU A 650 -10.70 -7.41 16.19
C LEU A 650 -9.81 -6.50 17.07
N PRO A 651 -8.94 -7.08 17.92
CA PRO A 651 -8.57 -8.50 18.01
C PRO A 651 -9.39 -9.30 19.04
N GLU A 652 -10.58 -8.86 19.46
CA GLU A 652 -11.40 -9.57 20.45
C GLU A 652 -12.10 -10.81 19.87
N ILE A 653 -11.34 -11.88 19.61
CA ILE A 653 -11.85 -13.06 18.88
C ILE A 653 -12.42 -14.18 19.77
N TYR A 654 -12.11 -14.19 21.07
CA TYR A 654 -12.50 -15.27 21.99
C TYR A 654 -13.52 -14.79 23.04
N PRO A 655 -14.49 -15.62 23.49
CA PRO A 655 -14.77 -17.02 23.11
C PRO A 655 -15.49 -17.15 21.76
N PRO A 656 -15.61 -18.37 21.18
CA PRO A 656 -16.36 -18.59 19.94
C PRO A 656 -17.81 -18.09 20.03
N ALA A 657 -18.31 -17.38 18.99
CA ALA A 657 -19.64 -16.77 18.99
C ALA A 657 -20.80 -17.77 19.15
N GLY A 658 -20.64 -19.00 18.65
CA GLY A 658 -21.61 -20.09 18.81
C GLY A 658 -21.51 -20.86 20.13
N GLY A 659 -20.64 -20.42 21.05
CA GLY A 659 -20.36 -21.10 22.32
C GLY A 659 -19.20 -22.09 22.21
N LEU A 660 -18.49 -22.27 23.33
CA LEU A 660 -17.28 -23.12 23.38
C LEU A 660 -17.60 -24.61 23.22
N GLU A 661 -18.68 -25.11 23.82
CA GLU A 661 -19.05 -26.54 23.77
C GLU A 661 -19.31 -27.03 22.33
N PRO A 662 -20.20 -26.39 21.55
CA PRO A 662 -20.42 -26.79 20.16
C PRO A 662 -19.17 -26.60 19.28
N PHE A 663 -18.32 -25.63 19.61
CA PHE A 663 -17.05 -25.42 18.91
C PHE A 663 -16.06 -26.56 19.16
N LEU A 664 -16.00 -27.06 20.40
CA LEU A 664 -15.22 -28.24 20.77
C LEU A 664 -15.75 -29.53 20.11
N GLU A 665 -17.08 -29.66 19.94
CA GLU A 665 -17.66 -30.77 19.16
C GLU A 665 -17.16 -30.77 17.71
N MET A 666 -17.14 -29.60 17.05
CA MET A 666 -16.58 -29.44 15.70
C MET A 666 -15.08 -29.75 15.65
N ARG A 667 -14.31 -29.23 16.61
CA ARG A 667 -12.86 -29.50 16.75
C ARG A 667 -12.57 -31.00 16.86
N ARG A 668 -13.35 -31.73 17.67
CA ARG A 668 -13.23 -33.19 17.82
C ARG A 668 -13.57 -33.93 16.53
N ALA A 669 -14.64 -33.52 15.84
CA ALA A 669 -14.98 -34.12 14.55
C ALA A 669 -13.87 -33.95 13.50
N ALA A 670 -13.19 -32.81 13.46
CA ALA A 670 -12.01 -32.62 12.60
C ALA A 670 -10.86 -33.56 12.99
N GLU A 671 -10.60 -33.73 14.29
CA GLU A 671 -9.58 -34.64 14.82
C GLU A 671 -9.84 -36.10 14.45
N GLU A 672 -11.06 -36.58 14.71
CA GLU A 672 -11.50 -37.94 14.40
C GLU A 672 -11.48 -38.23 12.89
N ALA A 673 -11.69 -37.19 12.06
CA ALA A 673 -11.57 -37.26 10.61
C ALA A 673 -10.11 -37.27 10.11
N GLY A 674 -9.11 -37.05 10.97
CA GLY A 674 -7.70 -36.92 10.58
C GLY A 674 -7.32 -35.58 9.94
N MET A 675 -8.21 -34.59 10.05
CA MET A 675 -8.05 -33.26 9.46
C MET A 675 -7.39 -32.29 10.44
N LEU A 676 -6.56 -31.38 9.93
CA LEU A 676 -6.00 -30.29 10.74
C LEU A 676 -7.07 -29.24 11.03
N PHE A 677 -7.27 -28.88 12.29
CA PHE A 677 -8.20 -27.79 12.65
C PHE A 677 -7.50 -26.42 12.59
N CYS A 678 -8.04 -25.50 11.77
CA CYS A 678 -7.44 -24.20 11.47
C CYS A 678 -8.45 -23.05 11.70
N PRO A 679 -8.49 -22.40 12.87
CA PRO A 679 -9.27 -21.19 13.07
C PRO A 679 -8.68 -20.00 12.28
N HIS A 680 -9.56 -19.10 11.85
CA HIS A 680 -9.22 -17.82 11.25
C HIS A 680 -8.97 -16.71 12.29
N ASP A 681 -8.01 -15.84 12.01
CA ASP A 681 -7.65 -14.68 12.82
C ASP A 681 -7.20 -13.52 11.89
N ASN A 682 -7.11 -12.28 12.39
CA ASN A 682 -6.74 -11.11 11.61
C ASN A 682 -6.07 -10.03 12.50
N TYR A 683 -4.90 -9.54 12.05
CA TYR A 683 -4.12 -8.48 12.72
C TYR A 683 -3.76 -7.33 11.77
N ILE A 684 -4.55 -7.12 10.72
CA ILE A 684 -4.50 -5.91 9.89
C ILE A 684 -5.48 -4.88 10.42
N ASP A 685 -6.64 -5.32 10.90
CA ASP A 685 -7.75 -4.47 11.31
C ASP A 685 -7.81 -4.26 12.83
N PHE A 686 -7.85 -2.99 13.25
CA PHE A 686 -8.16 -2.60 14.62
C PHE A 686 -9.37 -1.67 14.63
N TYR A 687 -10.47 -2.10 15.24
CA TYR A 687 -11.68 -1.29 15.27
C TYR A 687 -11.68 -0.31 16.45
N PRO A 688 -12.14 0.95 16.27
CA PRO A 688 -12.22 1.93 17.35
C PRO A 688 -13.03 1.47 18.56
N ASP A 689 -14.00 0.58 18.39
CA ASP A 689 -14.84 0.03 19.46
C ASP A 689 -14.23 -1.19 20.18
N ALA A 690 -13.03 -1.63 19.81
CA ALA A 690 -12.31 -2.71 20.48
C ALA A 690 -11.60 -2.22 21.76
N GLU A 691 -11.47 -3.12 22.72
CA GLU A 691 -10.75 -2.88 23.97
C GLU A 691 -9.27 -2.59 23.72
N GLY A 692 -8.75 -1.55 24.39
CA GLY A 692 -7.36 -1.12 24.23
C GLY A 692 -7.08 -0.34 22.94
N TYR A 693 -8.10 0.08 22.19
CA TYR A 693 -7.90 0.90 20.99
C TYR A 693 -7.16 2.21 21.31
N SER A 694 -6.05 2.43 20.63
CA SER A 694 -5.26 3.67 20.67
C SER A 694 -4.66 3.94 19.30
N TYR A 695 -4.57 5.22 18.95
CA TYR A 695 -3.87 5.65 17.74
C TYR A 695 -2.36 5.42 17.81
N ASP A 696 -1.79 5.16 18.99
CA ASP A 696 -0.39 4.74 19.14
C ASP A 696 -0.13 3.34 18.55
N HIS A 697 -1.19 2.59 18.23
CA HIS A 697 -1.12 1.27 17.61
C HIS A 697 -1.48 1.28 16.12
N ILE A 698 -1.68 2.45 15.53
CA ILE A 698 -2.18 2.60 14.15
C ILE A 698 -1.09 3.12 13.20
N VAL A 699 -1.11 2.64 11.96
CA VAL A 699 -0.27 3.15 10.86
C VAL A 699 -0.70 4.54 10.44
N PHE A 700 0.25 5.45 10.29
CA PHE A 700 0.09 6.78 9.72
C PHE A 700 0.67 6.86 8.30
N ASN A 701 0.08 7.73 7.49
CA ASN A 701 0.62 8.11 6.20
C ASN A 701 1.65 9.26 6.32
N ALA A 702 2.27 9.65 5.20
CA ALA A 702 3.30 10.70 5.19
C ALA A 702 2.77 12.10 5.59
N GLU A 703 1.46 12.29 5.53
CA GLU A 703 0.76 13.51 5.96
C GLU A 703 0.38 13.49 7.45
N GLY A 704 0.74 12.45 8.20
CA GLY A 704 0.43 12.33 9.63
C GLY A 704 -1.04 12.01 9.89
N LYS A 705 -1.74 11.36 8.95
CA LYS A 705 -3.11 10.87 9.14
C LYS A 705 -3.15 9.36 9.41
N PRO A 706 -3.99 8.89 10.33
CA PRO A 706 -4.16 7.46 10.58
C PRO A 706 -4.77 6.77 9.35
N THR A 707 -4.28 5.57 9.03
CA THR A 707 -4.65 4.82 7.83
C THR A 707 -5.84 3.93 8.11
N ARG A 708 -6.95 4.18 7.39
CA ARG A 708 -8.13 3.32 7.42
C ARG A 708 -7.81 1.95 6.81
N ALA A 709 -8.42 0.91 7.34
CA ALA A 709 -8.33 -0.46 6.83
C ALA A 709 -9.73 -0.98 6.43
N TRP A 710 -10.04 -2.24 6.70
CA TRP A 710 -11.30 -2.87 6.30
C TRP A 710 -12.54 -2.09 6.75
N TYR A 711 -13.46 -1.87 5.80
CA TYR A 711 -14.81 -1.43 6.11
C TYR A 711 -15.72 -2.66 6.14
N ASN A 712 -16.13 -3.07 7.33
CA ASN A 712 -17.05 -4.18 7.49
C ASN A 712 -18.47 -3.71 7.13
N LYS A 713 -18.88 -3.93 5.88
CA LYS A 713 -20.18 -3.48 5.34
C LYS A 713 -21.37 -4.05 6.11
N GLY A 714 -21.29 -5.32 6.52
CA GLY A 714 -22.36 -5.99 7.25
C GLY A 714 -22.59 -5.36 8.62
N ARG A 715 -21.51 -4.97 9.29
CA ARG A 715 -21.55 -4.26 10.57
C ARG A 715 -21.68 -2.75 10.40
N ARG A 716 -21.40 -2.18 9.23
CA ARG A 716 -21.18 -0.74 9.03
C ARG A 716 -20.15 -0.20 10.03
N ALA A 717 -18.99 -0.85 10.10
CA ALA A 717 -17.89 -0.46 11.00
C ALA A 717 -16.60 -0.22 10.22
N GLN A 718 -15.86 0.82 10.57
CA GLN A 718 -14.58 1.17 9.95
C GLN A 718 -13.42 0.84 10.88
N SER A 719 -12.51 -0.04 10.45
CA SER A 719 -11.25 -0.29 11.15
C SER A 719 -10.15 0.69 10.72
N TYR A 720 -9.08 0.70 11.50
CA TYR A 720 -7.80 1.30 11.17
C TYR A 720 -6.71 0.24 11.11
N ARG A 721 -5.64 0.52 10.37
CA ARG A 721 -4.57 -0.42 10.13
C ARG A 721 -3.63 -0.51 11.34
N TRP A 722 -3.45 -1.71 11.88
CA TRP A 722 -2.43 -1.99 12.89
C TRP A 722 -1.03 -1.56 12.45
N LEU A 723 -0.26 -1.00 13.39
CA LEU A 723 1.20 -0.97 13.28
C LEU A 723 1.71 -2.41 13.19
N PRO A 724 2.52 -2.76 12.17
CA PRO A 724 3.01 -4.12 12.02
C PRO A 724 3.74 -4.66 13.25
N HIS A 725 4.43 -3.80 14.00
CA HIS A 725 5.14 -4.18 15.23
C HIS A 725 4.32 -3.97 16.52
N GLY A 726 3.06 -3.52 16.42
CA GLY A 726 2.25 -3.11 17.58
C GLY A 726 1.30 -4.19 18.12
N PHE A 727 0.78 -5.08 17.26
CA PHE A 727 -0.31 -6.00 17.63
C PHE A 727 0.12 -7.23 18.47
N THR A 728 1.43 -7.46 18.62
CA THR A 728 1.97 -8.71 19.20
C THR A 728 1.40 -9.07 20.57
N PRO A 729 1.18 -8.14 21.53
CA PRO A 729 0.60 -8.48 22.84
C PRO A 729 -0.80 -9.11 22.75
N TRP A 730 -1.69 -8.52 21.94
CA TRP A 730 -3.05 -9.04 21.72
C TRP A 730 -3.02 -10.39 20.99
N MET A 731 -2.18 -10.49 19.96
CA MET A 731 -2.01 -11.74 19.23
C MET A 731 -1.55 -12.86 20.15
N ALA A 732 -0.52 -12.62 20.96
CA ALA A 732 0.00 -13.63 21.89
C ALA A 732 -1.05 -14.06 22.91
N ASP A 733 -1.89 -13.13 23.38
CA ASP A 733 -2.98 -13.46 24.30
C ASP A 733 -4.05 -14.34 23.63
N ASN A 734 -4.51 -13.95 22.44
CA ASN A 734 -5.43 -14.75 21.62
C ASN A 734 -4.87 -16.17 21.37
N MET A 735 -3.58 -16.30 21.05
CA MET A 735 -2.96 -17.61 20.86
C MET A 735 -2.98 -18.46 22.12
N ARG A 736 -2.77 -17.87 23.31
CA ARG A 736 -2.88 -18.60 24.59
C ARG A 736 -4.32 -19.03 24.85
N GLN A 737 -5.29 -18.13 24.64
CA GLN A 737 -6.71 -18.44 24.80
C GLN A 737 -7.15 -19.58 23.85
N MET A 738 -6.70 -19.57 22.60
CA MET A 738 -6.99 -20.66 21.64
C MET A 738 -6.31 -21.97 22.01
N ARG A 739 -5.02 -21.92 22.40
CA ARG A 739 -4.26 -23.09 22.86
C ARG A 739 -4.97 -23.77 24.04
N ASP A 740 -5.35 -22.98 25.04
CA ASP A 740 -5.93 -23.49 26.29
C ASP A 740 -7.41 -23.86 26.11
N GLY A 741 -8.13 -23.15 25.23
CA GLY A 741 -9.56 -23.36 25.00
C GLY A 741 -9.88 -24.54 24.09
N PHE A 742 -9.15 -24.72 22.98
CA PHE A 742 -9.49 -25.75 21.97
C PHE A 742 -8.30 -26.30 21.15
N ALA A 743 -7.06 -25.88 21.43
CA ALA A 743 -5.83 -26.44 20.87
C ALA A 743 -5.86 -26.68 19.33
N PRO A 744 -5.81 -25.61 18.52
CA PRO A 744 -5.80 -25.76 17.06
C PRO A 744 -4.51 -26.42 16.54
N ASP A 745 -4.60 -27.11 15.41
CA ASP A 745 -3.46 -27.77 14.77
C ASP A 745 -2.71 -26.82 13.83
N SER A 746 -3.42 -25.84 13.27
CA SER A 746 -2.99 -24.88 12.27
C SER A 746 -3.60 -23.51 12.59
N LEU A 747 -3.11 -22.44 11.98
CA LEU A 747 -3.70 -21.10 12.11
C LEU A 747 -3.80 -20.42 10.75
N PHE A 748 -4.92 -19.74 10.51
CA PHE A 748 -5.08 -18.85 9.37
C PHE A 748 -5.02 -17.39 9.88
N ILE A 749 -4.04 -16.61 9.43
CA ILE A 749 -4.02 -15.16 9.69
C ILE A 749 -4.33 -14.42 8.39
N ASP A 750 -5.42 -13.68 8.38
CA ASP A 750 -5.93 -13.00 7.21
C ASP A 750 -5.00 -11.90 6.69
N VAL A 751 -5.11 -11.61 5.39
CA VAL A 751 -4.51 -10.47 4.67
C VAL A 751 -2.98 -10.39 4.60
N PHE A 752 -2.21 -10.96 5.54
CA PHE A 752 -0.74 -10.83 5.60
C PHE A 752 -0.04 -11.21 4.30
N THR A 753 -0.56 -12.18 3.55
CA THR A 753 -0.07 -12.50 2.20
C THR A 753 -0.98 -12.11 1.05
N ALA A 754 -2.07 -11.39 1.31
CA ALA A 754 -2.90 -10.79 0.28
C ALA A 754 -2.32 -9.45 -0.18
N ILE A 755 -1.80 -8.66 0.75
CA ILE A 755 -1.18 -7.36 0.47
C ILE A 755 0.35 -7.45 0.48
N ALA A 756 1.01 -6.53 -0.24
CA ALA A 756 2.46 -6.39 -0.16
C ALA A 756 2.87 -5.80 1.20
N PRO A 757 4.05 -6.18 1.75
CA PRO A 757 4.69 -5.39 2.79
C PRO A 757 4.84 -3.94 2.35
N PHE A 758 4.52 -3.01 3.25
CA PHE A 758 4.41 -1.58 2.92
C PHE A 758 5.27 -0.73 3.87
N ASN A 759 5.66 0.46 3.39
CA ASN A 759 6.23 1.49 4.26
C ASN A 759 5.13 2.11 5.12
N TYR A 760 5.47 2.51 6.34
CA TYR A 760 4.51 3.15 7.23
C TYR A 760 5.18 4.19 8.13
N TYR A 761 4.34 5.04 8.72
CA TYR A 761 4.74 5.93 9.79
C TYR A 761 4.03 5.53 11.07
N ASP A 762 4.65 5.75 12.22
CA ASP A 762 3.94 5.77 13.49
C ASP A 762 3.32 7.15 13.77
N ARG A 763 2.60 7.28 14.88
CA ARG A 763 1.99 8.53 15.31
C ARG A 763 2.99 9.67 15.47
N ALA A 764 4.22 9.37 15.87
CA ALA A 764 5.29 10.35 16.01
C ALA A 764 5.91 10.78 14.67
N GLY A 765 5.43 10.23 13.56
CA GLY A 765 5.92 10.50 12.22
C GLY A 765 7.26 9.84 11.91
N VAL A 766 7.64 8.79 12.66
CA VAL A 766 8.85 8.00 12.37
C VAL A 766 8.54 7.04 11.23
N PHE A 767 9.38 7.08 10.21
CA PHE A 767 9.31 6.21 9.04
C PHE A 767 9.87 4.81 9.31
N TYR A 768 9.15 3.79 8.84
CA TYR A 768 9.59 2.40 8.79
C TYR A 768 9.46 1.90 7.35
N ASP A 769 10.51 1.25 6.86
CA ASP A 769 10.48 0.65 5.53
C ASP A 769 9.65 -0.65 5.51
N LYS A 770 9.32 -1.10 4.29
CA LYS A 770 8.55 -2.33 4.08
C LYS A 770 9.24 -3.62 4.55
N ASN A 771 10.56 -3.63 4.77
CA ASN A 771 11.21 -4.79 5.38
C ASN A 771 10.86 -4.90 6.87
N ALA A 772 10.64 -3.77 7.56
CA ALA A 772 10.12 -3.79 8.93
C ALA A 772 8.72 -4.44 8.99
N THR A 773 7.85 -4.16 8.02
CA THR A 773 6.55 -4.85 7.88
C THR A 773 6.74 -6.34 7.63
N GLN A 774 7.59 -6.71 6.67
CA GLN A 774 7.87 -8.12 6.36
C GLN A 774 8.40 -8.87 7.58
N GLN A 775 9.32 -8.27 8.34
CA GLN A 775 9.90 -8.86 9.54
C GLN A 775 8.83 -9.08 10.61
N ALA A 776 8.03 -8.06 10.92
CA ALA A 776 7.01 -8.17 11.94
C ALA A 776 5.93 -9.24 11.63
N TRP A 777 5.55 -9.38 10.36
CA TRP A 777 4.62 -10.45 9.95
C TRP A 777 5.24 -11.85 9.99
N ARG A 778 6.53 -11.98 9.69
CA ARG A 778 7.26 -13.25 9.88
C ARG A 778 7.32 -13.63 11.36
N ASP A 779 7.70 -12.68 12.20
CA ASP A 779 7.77 -12.85 13.65
C ASP A 779 6.40 -13.19 14.24
N ALA A 780 5.32 -12.65 13.69
CA ALA A 780 3.96 -12.99 14.08
C ALA A 780 3.65 -14.48 13.85
N PHE A 781 3.89 -15.01 12.66
CA PHE A 781 3.68 -16.44 12.38
C PHE A 781 4.57 -17.35 13.23
N ASP A 782 5.84 -16.98 13.40
CA ASP A 782 6.78 -17.76 14.20
C ASP A 782 6.39 -17.75 15.69
N THR A 783 5.92 -16.60 16.20
CA THR A 783 5.37 -16.46 17.56
C THR A 783 4.11 -17.28 17.74
N CYS A 784 3.12 -17.17 16.82
CA CYS A 784 1.89 -17.95 16.87
C CYS A 784 2.18 -19.45 16.91
N ARG A 785 3.06 -19.93 16.03
CA ARG A 785 3.48 -21.33 16.02
C ARG A 785 4.15 -21.74 17.33
N SER A 786 4.97 -20.88 17.93
CA SER A 786 5.64 -21.17 19.20
C SER A 786 4.67 -21.30 20.37
N ILE A 787 3.59 -20.51 20.37
CA ILE A 787 2.58 -20.52 21.44
C ILE A 787 1.62 -21.69 21.26
N LEU A 788 1.12 -21.92 20.04
CA LEU A 788 0.12 -22.95 19.76
C LEU A 788 0.74 -24.36 19.89
N LYS A 789 1.61 -24.73 18.94
CA LYS A 789 2.27 -26.04 18.90
C LYS A 789 3.41 -26.01 17.88
N ARG A 790 4.57 -26.59 18.26
CA ARG A 790 5.71 -26.72 17.35
C ARG A 790 5.32 -27.48 16.09
N GLY A 791 5.59 -26.88 14.93
CA GLY A 791 5.28 -27.48 13.63
C GLY A 791 3.84 -27.28 13.15
N SER A 792 3.02 -26.51 13.87
CA SER A 792 1.71 -26.08 13.36
C SER A 792 1.87 -25.34 12.03
N PRO A 793 1.11 -25.72 10.99
CA PRO A 793 1.06 -24.96 9.76
C PRO A 793 0.48 -23.57 9.96
N MET A 794 1.14 -22.59 9.37
CA MET A 794 0.69 -21.20 9.32
C MET A 794 0.20 -20.89 7.90
N ILE A 795 -1.05 -20.49 7.80
CA ILE A 795 -1.77 -20.23 6.55
C ILE A 795 -2.22 -18.76 6.54
N SER A 796 -2.36 -18.16 5.36
CA SER A 796 -2.85 -16.80 5.19
C SER A 796 -3.61 -16.65 3.88
N GLU A 797 -4.26 -15.51 3.66
CA GLU A 797 -5.00 -15.20 2.43
C GLU A 797 -4.06 -15.03 1.23
N ALA A 798 -4.49 -15.50 0.05
CA ALA A 798 -3.74 -15.49 -1.20
C ALA A 798 -2.37 -16.18 -1.12
N GLY A 799 -1.27 -15.42 -1.14
CA GLY A 799 0.08 -15.97 -1.07
C GLY A 799 1.12 -15.08 -1.76
N THR A 800 2.04 -14.52 -0.99
CA THR A 800 3.26 -13.88 -1.49
C THR A 800 4.49 -14.64 -1.00
N ASP A 801 5.59 -14.57 -1.76
CA ASP A 801 6.87 -15.11 -1.30
C ASP A 801 7.54 -14.24 -0.22
N ALA A 802 6.89 -13.14 0.19
CA ALA A 802 7.38 -12.20 1.19
C ALA A 802 7.73 -12.91 2.52
N LEU A 803 6.89 -13.88 2.90
CA LEU A 803 6.91 -14.52 4.21
C LEU A 803 7.39 -15.98 4.18
N ILE A 804 7.95 -16.45 3.05
CA ILE A 804 8.53 -17.81 2.95
C ILE A 804 9.58 -18.01 4.06
N GLY A 805 9.48 -19.16 4.71
CA GLY A 805 10.29 -19.55 5.87
C GLY A 805 9.52 -19.42 7.18
N SER A 806 8.60 -18.46 7.29
CA SER A 806 7.72 -18.30 8.45
C SER A 806 6.27 -18.66 8.14
N LEU A 807 5.85 -18.57 6.86
CA LEU A 807 4.56 -19.04 6.36
C LEU A 807 4.69 -20.39 5.66
N ASP A 808 3.67 -21.25 5.81
CA ASP A 808 3.65 -22.60 5.24
C ASP A 808 2.77 -22.73 3.98
N ALA A 809 1.68 -21.95 3.88
CA ALA A 809 0.87 -21.83 2.67
C ALA A 809 0.07 -20.53 2.63
N GLY A 810 -0.47 -20.21 1.47
CA GLY A 810 -1.54 -19.23 1.31
C GLY A 810 -2.77 -19.87 0.64
N GLN A 811 -3.97 -19.41 1.02
CA GLN A 811 -5.23 -19.80 0.39
C GLN A 811 -5.36 -19.04 -0.94
N ALA A 812 -4.94 -19.70 -2.02
CA ALA A 812 -4.61 -19.09 -3.29
C ALA A 812 -5.81 -18.65 -4.14
N ASP A 813 -6.22 -17.38 -4.00
CA ASP A 813 -7.21 -16.69 -4.87
C ASP A 813 -6.55 -15.84 -5.97
N HIS A 814 -5.52 -16.36 -6.65
CA HIS A 814 -4.72 -15.57 -7.60
C HIS A 814 -5.52 -15.07 -8.82
N PHE A 815 -5.25 -13.85 -9.28
CA PHE A 815 -5.89 -13.33 -10.47
C PHE A 815 -5.26 -13.90 -11.75
N PRO A 816 -6.09 -14.29 -12.74
CA PRO A 816 -5.61 -14.68 -14.06
C PRO A 816 -5.13 -13.46 -14.84
N ALA A 817 -4.28 -13.68 -15.83
CA ALA A 817 -3.78 -12.64 -16.73
C ALA A 817 -4.88 -11.81 -17.42
N SER A 818 -6.08 -12.39 -17.62
CA SER A 818 -7.26 -11.73 -18.17
C SER A 818 -7.77 -10.56 -17.33
N ARG A 819 -7.49 -10.53 -16.02
CA ARG A 819 -7.80 -9.38 -15.15
C ARG A 819 -6.92 -8.16 -15.44
N TRP A 820 -5.77 -8.35 -16.07
CA TRP A 820 -4.74 -7.31 -16.23
C TRP A 820 -4.65 -6.77 -17.66
N MET A 821 -5.16 -7.50 -18.65
CA MET A 821 -5.04 -7.17 -20.07
C MET A 821 -6.40 -7.30 -20.79
N LYS A 822 -6.69 -6.37 -21.70
CA LYS A 822 -7.97 -6.31 -22.43
C LYS A 822 -8.08 -7.26 -23.63
N GLY A 823 -7.02 -7.98 -23.98
CA GLY A 823 -6.97 -8.87 -25.15
C GLY A 823 -6.10 -10.09 -24.86
N VAL A 824 -6.69 -11.12 -24.26
CA VAL A 824 -6.08 -12.43 -24.07
C VAL A 824 -6.81 -13.44 -24.96
N GLY A 825 -6.06 -14.26 -25.69
CA GLY A 825 -6.61 -15.45 -26.35
C GLY A 825 -6.94 -16.52 -25.32
N GLU A 826 -7.88 -17.42 -25.63
CA GLU A 826 -8.26 -18.55 -24.77
C GLU A 826 -7.06 -19.47 -24.49
N ALA A 827 -6.35 -19.19 -23.41
CA ALA A 827 -5.38 -20.10 -22.83
C ALA A 827 -5.52 -20.12 -21.30
N ASP A 828 -6.76 -20.14 -20.82
CA ASP A 828 -7.07 -20.61 -19.46
C ASP A 828 -6.93 -22.13 -19.45
N ARG A 829 -5.69 -22.60 -19.40
CA ARG A 829 -5.37 -23.97 -19.00
C ARG A 829 -4.51 -23.88 -17.75
N THR A 830 -5.17 -23.82 -16.61
CA THR A 830 -4.60 -24.35 -15.37
C THR A 830 -4.24 -25.82 -15.63
N PRO A 831 -3.03 -26.30 -15.29
CA PRO A 831 -2.80 -27.72 -15.11
C PRO A 831 -3.79 -28.32 -14.11
#